data_AF-A0A7U9STH6-F1
#
_entry.id   AF-A0A7U9STH6-F1
#
_cell.length_a   1.000
_cell.length_b   1.000
_cell.length_c   1.000
_cell.angle_alpha   90.00
_cell.angle_beta   90.00
_cell.angle_gamma   90.00
#
_symmetry.space_group_name_H-M   'P 1'
#
loop_
_entity.id
_entity.type
_entity.pdbx_description
1 polymer ?
#
loop_
_entity_poly.entity_id
_entity_poly.type
_entity_poly.pdbx_seq_one_letter_code
_entity_poly.pdbx_strand_id
1 'polypeptide(L)'
;MRGKKNLFYSLLVIGLVWMFQPEAVLAGGGTIKVDGKTEDFNVSCGEGTAKYDSAAKTLTLEDAVIGPDSGGSPLVNGISIEEEGVTIELLGDNSIDAYIGIWSPNPIRISGKGAERASLSIRASKNQDINIVPSCGIRVDEGGLTVQDADLRITLDELGDVNGYAIYICGGDNLISNSNIAITLPQGSDTEDPKTTGINAADALSLTIANGSNVTMNSADAGISVGGKLDISGSGLVIDRANQYAVICGNMKISEKSDIDVSSTKLYSMWSGNGIVISDSVVRAESENHNGISCAELQVTNASEVIAKGYWPAFFVREKTAISGSTVYAQATADVGIYSPDGDIGITGSKVEAVSDVGWGGILTNKNLTLTDSNVISKGESGSNAIRAKGDITIEGGTTEIGSGKIVSGNNITVDGTVTSGGVPSYDNIISNNPDGILTFMEADYSEVDAAIKETEGLKKEDYLNFEEVEHAVDAVVRGKDIREQDVVDGYAAAIREAVKALKPIPKPVPPTQIQIVEGADQTVEKDGTSGVTIKTDGDYNEFTGVWVDGQEIGRDQYTAEAGSTVITLKPAYIETLTAGSHVITIRFVNGEAETGLTVKEKTTEPDTEEPGPTEPDPDEPGTDKPDPDEPGTDKPDPDEPGTDKPDPDEPGTDKPGPEEPDPDKPGPEDPDPDKPDPDEPGTDKPDPDEPGTDKPDPDEPGTDKPDPDEPGPDEPDTEKPGTEKPDPDKPGSTDTEKPDKPEAPGEKPGDASNSGQPQKPSDPSNGQVQNNQARAPLTGDHAPVEAWLFLMLASCAGIVAARRYAVTAQRSL
;
A
#
# COMPACT_ATOMS: atom_id res chain seq x y z
N MET A 1 12.86 72.50 38.42
CA MET A 1 12.32 73.89 38.51
C MET A 1 12.75 74.66 37.28
N ARG A 2 11.88 75.53 36.72
CA ARG A 2 11.96 76.14 35.37
C ARG A 2 11.86 75.10 34.23
N GLY A 3 11.08 75.26 33.16
CA GLY A 3 9.91 76.13 32.92
C GLY A 3 9.98 76.99 31.64
N LYS A 4 8.82 77.15 30.96
CA LYS A 4 8.53 77.83 29.66
C LYS A 4 8.72 76.95 28.41
N LYS A 5 7.89 77.06 27.35
CA LYS A 5 6.54 77.65 27.17
C LYS A 5 5.92 77.22 25.81
N ASN A 6 4.59 77.37 25.71
CA ASN A 6 3.76 77.45 24.48
C ASN A 6 3.59 76.14 23.66
N LEU A 7 2.65 75.98 22.71
CA LEU A 7 1.25 76.45 22.44
C LEU A 7 0.97 75.95 20.99
N PHE A 8 -0.04 75.12 20.67
CA PHE A 8 -1.45 75.46 20.37
C PHE A 8 -2.26 74.13 20.18
N TYR A 9 -3.52 74.08 20.64
CA TYR A 9 -4.72 73.33 20.17
C TYR A 9 -4.55 71.90 19.58
N SER A 10 -5.25 70.83 20.00
CA SER A 10 -6.55 70.61 20.70
C SER A 10 -7.84 70.87 19.88
N LEU A 11 -8.48 69.76 19.49
CA LEU A 11 -9.94 69.52 19.35
C LEU A 11 -10.83 70.49 18.55
N LEU A 12 -11.01 70.17 17.26
CA LEU A 12 -12.20 70.40 16.39
C LEU A 12 -11.92 69.59 15.09
N VAL A 13 -12.82 68.87 14.42
CA VAL A 13 -14.28 68.60 14.55
C VAL A 13 -14.54 67.11 14.30
N ILE A 14 -15.41 66.47 15.08
CA ILE A 14 -16.19 65.31 14.61
C ILE A 14 -17.57 65.84 14.21
N GLY A 15 -18.01 65.55 12.99
CA GLY A 15 -19.36 65.89 12.52
C GLY A 15 -19.41 66.75 11.26
N LEU A 16 -19.35 66.11 10.09
CA LEU A 16 -20.18 66.51 8.95
C LEU A 16 -20.44 65.28 8.07
N VAL A 17 -21.63 64.71 8.27
CA VAL A 17 -22.16 63.57 7.53
C VAL A 17 -22.92 64.10 6.32
N TRP A 18 -22.63 63.54 5.13
CA TRP A 18 -23.31 63.76 3.84
C TRP A 18 -23.22 65.18 3.23
N MET A 19 -22.39 65.32 2.20
CA MET A 19 -22.83 65.76 0.85
C MET A 19 -21.63 65.84 -0.12
N PHE A 20 -21.36 64.75 -0.82
CA PHE A 20 -20.96 64.77 -2.24
C PHE A 20 -21.41 63.43 -2.85
N GLN A 21 -21.96 63.45 -4.06
CA GLN A 21 -22.29 62.24 -4.80
C GLN A 21 -21.00 61.66 -5.42
N PRO A 22 -20.97 60.37 -5.79
CA PRO A 22 -19.89 59.87 -6.63
C PRO A 22 -19.94 60.61 -7.98
N GLU A 23 -18.99 61.52 -8.21
CA GLU A 23 -18.75 62.02 -9.56
C GLU A 23 -18.19 60.86 -10.38
N ALA A 24 -19.03 60.31 -11.25
CA ALA A 24 -18.68 59.17 -12.08
C ALA A 24 -17.58 59.56 -13.08
N VAL A 25 -16.33 59.21 -12.76
CA VAL A 25 -15.21 59.26 -13.69
C VAL A 25 -15.37 58.14 -14.71
N LEU A 26 -16.29 58.35 -15.65
CA LEU A 26 -16.42 57.55 -16.86
C LEU A 26 -15.24 57.85 -17.79
N ALA A 27 -14.16 57.09 -17.61
CA ALA A 27 -13.10 56.93 -18.60
C ALA A 27 -13.20 55.52 -19.19
N GLY A 28 -13.95 55.37 -20.28
CA GLY A 28 -14.28 54.07 -20.87
C GLY A 28 -13.09 53.41 -21.57
N GLY A 29 -12.33 52.61 -20.82
CA GLY A 29 -11.56 51.48 -21.34
C GLY A 29 -12.13 50.19 -20.74
N GLY A 30 -12.22 49.11 -21.54
CA GLY A 30 -12.81 47.85 -21.09
C GLY A 30 -12.11 47.26 -19.86
N THR A 31 -12.93 46.72 -18.93
CA THR A 31 -12.46 45.98 -17.75
C THR A 31 -11.77 44.66 -18.10
N ILE A 32 -11.99 44.17 -19.31
CA ILE A 32 -11.24 43.06 -19.92
C ILE A 32 -10.58 43.57 -21.20
N LYS A 33 -9.36 43.09 -21.46
CA LYS A 33 -8.59 43.36 -22.68
C LYS A 33 -8.05 42.05 -23.23
N VAL A 34 -8.14 41.84 -24.55
CA VAL A 34 -7.60 40.68 -25.26
C VAL A 34 -6.81 41.19 -26.46
N ASP A 35 -5.59 40.69 -26.67
CA ASP A 35 -4.71 41.15 -27.76
C ASP A 35 -4.54 42.70 -27.76
N GLY A 36 -4.39 43.26 -26.55
CA GLY A 36 -4.33 44.71 -26.31
C GLY A 36 -5.63 45.50 -26.61
N LYS A 37 -6.65 44.88 -27.21
CA LYS A 37 -7.91 45.51 -27.64
C LYS A 37 -8.90 45.58 -26.49
N THR A 38 -9.73 46.63 -26.50
CA THR A 38 -10.81 46.90 -25.53
C THR A 38 -12.19 46.99 -26.20
N GLU A 39 -12.36 46.37 -27.37
CA GLU A 39 -13.55 46.55 -28.20
C GLU A 39 -14.74 45.72 -27.72
N ASP A 40 -15.95 46.12 -28.14
CA ASP A 40 -17.23 45.68 -27.57
C ASP A 40 -17.51 44.17 -27.73
N PHE A 41 -17.04 43.40 -26.75
CA PHE A 41 -17.51 42.06 -26.38
C PHE A 41 -17.26 40.91 -27.38
N ASN A 42 -16.62 41.15 -28.53
CA ASN A 42 -16.13 40.10 -29.43
C ASN A 42 -14.87 40.54 -30.18
N VAL A 43 -13.75 39.85 -29.96
CA VAL A 43 -12.44 40.11 -30.57
C VAL A 43 -12.06 38.93 -31.47
N SER A 44 -11.69 39.21 -32.73
CA SER A 44 -11.09 38.22 -33.62
C SER A 44 -9.63 37.97 -33.25
N CYS A 45 -9.27 36.70 -33.07
CA CYS A 45 -7.99 36.22 -32.56
C CYS A 45 -7.44 35.16 -33.53
N GLY A 46 -6.73 35.61 -34.57
CA GLY A 46 -6.31 34.77 -35.69
C GLY A 46 -7.53 34.24 -36.46
N GLU A 47 -7.67 32.92 -36.51
CA GLU A 47 -8.84 32.24 -37.13
C GLU A 47 -10.02 32.08 -36.16
N GLY A 48 -9.79 32.20 -34.84
CA GLY A 48 -10.81 32.05 -33.79
C GLY A 48 -11.29 33.37 -33.17
N THR A 49 -11.99 33.27 -32.02
CA THR A 49 -12.58 34.43 -31.34
C THR A 49 -12.44 34.42 -29.83
N ALA A 50 -12.40 35.61 -29.23
CA ALA A 50 -12.50 35.84 -27.79
C ALA A 50 -13.70 36.75 -27.49
N LYS A 51 -14.70 36.23 -26.80
CA LYS A 51 -16.00 36.86 -26.60
C LYS A 51 -16.33 37.01 -25.12
N TYR A 52 -16.65 38.23 -24.68
CA TYR A 52 -17.00 38.49 -23.27
C TYR A 52 -18.51 38.68 -23.09
N ASP A 53 -19.10 37.96 -22.14
CA ASP A 53 -20.43 38.19 -21.62
C ASP A 53 -20.33 38.79 -20.21
N SER A 54 -20.64 40.08 -20.10
CA SER A 54 -20.59 40.84 -18.84
C SER A 54 -21.77 40.58 -17.90
N ALA A 55 -22.84 39.91 -18.36
CA ALA A 55 -23.93 39.46 -17.50
C ALA A 55 -23.61 38.09 -16.85
N ALA A 56 -22.89 37.22 -17.57
CA ALA A 56 -22.38 35.95 -17.06
C ALA A 56 -21.00 36.05 -16.38
N LYS A 57 -20.27 37.16 -16.59
CA LYS A 57 -18.83 37.31 -16.29
C LYS A 57 -17.97 36.22 -16.94
N THR A 58 -18.30 35.88 -18.18
CA THR A 58 -17.68 34.79 -18.94
C THR A 58 -16.90 35.35 -20.13
N LEU A 59 -15.59 35.08 -20.20
CA LEU A 59 -14.76 35.29 -21.39
C LEU A 59 -14.60 33.93 -22.12
N THR A 60 -15.40 33.67 -23.13
CA THR A 60 -15.25 32.47 -23.97
C THR A 60 -14.11 32.68 -24.99
N LEU A 61 -13.20 31.73 -25.07
CA LEU A 61 -12.18 31.61 -26.12
C LEU A 61 -12.54 30.40 -27.00
N GLU A 62 -12.65 30.60 -28.32
CA GLU A 62 -13.04 29.57 -29.29
C GLU A 62 -11.99 29.51 -30.41
N ASP A 63 -11.15 28.46 -30.39
CA ASP A 63 -9.97 28.25 -31.25
C ASP A 63 -9.08 29.52 -31.41
N ALA A 64 -8.99 30.32 -30.33
CA ALA A 64 -8.43 31.67 -30.36
C ALA A 64 -6.89 31.69 -30.42
N VAL A 65 -6.34 32.49 -31.33
CA VAL A 65 -4.90 32.76 -31.44
C VAL A 65 -4.62 34.22 -31.05
N ILE A 66 -4.01 34.42 -29.89
CA ILE A 66 -3.73 35.73 -29.28
C ILE A 66 -2.22 35.94 -29.27
N GLY A 67 -1.71 36.97 -29.94
CA GLY A 67 -0.28 37.21 -30.04
C GLY A 67 0.08 38.15 -31.18
N PRO A 68 1.36 38.50 -31.33
CA PRO A 68 1.81 39.38 -32.41
C PRO A 68 1.63 38.75 -33.80
N ASP A 69 1.26 39.57 -34.78
CA ASP A 69 1.41 39.24 -36.21
C ASP A 69 2.84 38.74 -36.49
N SER A 70 2.97 37.75 -37.38
CA SER A 70 4.18 36.93 -37.53
C SER A 70 5.49 37.73 -37.59
N GLY A 71 6.29 37.65 -36.52
CA GLY A 71 7.59 38.32 -36.39
C GLY A 71 7.59 39.63 -35.59
N GLY A 72 6.47 40.03 -34.99
CA GLY A 72 6.42 41.09 -33.98
C GLY A 72 6.99 40.68 -32.61
N SER A 73 7.20 41.64 -31.72
CA SER A 73 7.53 41.36 -30.32
C SER A 73 6.33 40.79 -29.56
N PRO A 74 6.52 39.91 -28.56
CA PRO A 74 5.43 39.38 -27.73
C PRO A 74 4.58 40.49 -27.11
N LEU A 75 3.26 40.26 -26.98
CA LEU A 75 2.36 41.21 -26.32
C LEU A 75 2.81 41.50 -24.88
N VAL A 76 2.44 42.66 -24.32
CA VAL A 76 2.68 42.95 -22.89
C VAL A 76 1.88 41.98 -22.02
N ASN A 77 0.56 42.00 -22.21
CA ASN A 77 -0.37 41.03 -21.67
C ASN A 77 -1.16 40.44 -22.85
N GLY A 78 -1.31 39.11 -22.93
CA GLY A 78 -2.20 38.47 -23.92
C GLY A 78 -3.67 38.72 -23.59
N ILE A 79 -4.04 38.42 -22.35
CA ILE A 79 -5.34 38.73 -21.73
C ILE A 79 -5.11 39.53 -20.45
N SER A 80 -5.91 40.58 -20.22
CA SER A 80 -5.96 41.34 -18.97
C SER A 80 -7.39 41.38 -18.45
N ILE A 81 -7.58 41.04 -17.17
CA ILE A 81 -8.91 40.97 -16.53
C ILE A 81 -8.87 41.81 -15.26
N GLU A 82 -9.35 43.05 -15.32
CA GLU A 82 -9.46 43.97 -14.17
C GLU A 82 -10.79 43.80 -13.41
N GLU A 83 -11.72 43.00 -13.95
CA GLU A 83 -13.00 42.68 -13.31
C GLU A 83 -12.91 41.46 -12.38
N GLU A 84 -13.56 41.54 -11.21
CA GLU A 84 -13.55 40.49 -10.20
C GLU A 84 -14.47 39.31 -10.56
N GLY A 85 -14.00 38.07 -10.35
CA GLY A 85 -14.84 36.87 -10.45
C GLY A 85 -15.19 36.44 -11.87
N VAL A 86 -14.29 36.70 -12.83
CA VAL A 86 -14.46 36.31 -14.24
C VAL A 86 -14.04 34.86 -14.46
N THR A 87 -14.82 34.14 -15.27
CA THR A 87 -14.48 32.81 -15.78
C THR A 87 -14.02 32.92 -17.23
N ILE A 88 -12.83 32.39 -17.54
CA ILE A 88 -12.37 32.13 -18.90
C ILE A 88 -12.90 30.74 -19.29
N GLU A 89 -13.68 30.66 -20.35
CA GLU A 89 -14.25 29.41 -20.85
C GLU A 89 -13.53 28.97 -22.14
N LEU A 90 -13.01 27.74 -22.16
CA LEU A 90 -12.18 27.23 -23.25
C LEU A 90 -12.99 26.31 -24.18
N LEU A 91 -13.02 26.66 -25.46
CA LEU A 91 -13.55 25.84 -26.55
C LEU A 91 -12.48 25.68 -27.63
N GLY A 92 -12.28 24.46 -28.14
CA GLY A 92 -11.24 24.17 -29.13
C GLY A 92 -9.83 24.22 -28.54
N ASP A 93 -8.85 24.57 -29.39
CA ASP A 93 -7.44 24.72 -29.03
C ASP A 93 -7.03 26.18 -29.09
N ASN A 94 -6.82 26.78 -27.92
CA ASN A 94 -6.53 28.22 -27.77
C ASN A 94 -5.04 28.44 -27.55
N SER A 95 -4.52 29.60 -27.96
CA SER A 95 -3.10 29.94 -27.84
C SER A 95 -2.85 31.41 -27.51
N ILE A 96 -1.83 31.67 -26.68
CA ILE A 96 -1.37 33.01 -26.29
C ILE A 96 0.17 33.07 -26.43
N ASP A 97 0.72 34.02 -27.19
CA ASP A 97 2.15 34.41 -27.12
C ASP A 97 2.28 35.85 -26.61
N ALA A 98 2.84 35.99 -25.41
CA ALA A 98 2.96 37.25 -24.69
C ALA A 98 4.12 37.24 -23.68
N TYR A 99 4.35 38.36 -23.02
CA TYR A 99 5.25 38.48 -21.88
C TYR A 99 4.56 38.11 -20.56
N ILE A 100 3.28 38.45 -20.42
CA ILE A 100 2.35 37.85 -19.47
C ILE A 100 1.18 37.27 -20.26
N GLY A 101 0.94 35.95 -20.19
CA GLY A 101 -0.14 35.31 -20.94
C GLY A 101 -1.52 35.79 -20.49
N ILE A 102 -1.83 35.55 -19.22
CA ILE A 102 -3.05 36.04 -18.56
C ILE A 102 -2.65 36.84 -17.31
N TRP A 103 -3.17 38.06 -17.18
CA TRP A 103 -3.02 38.88 -15.97
C TRP A 103 -4.38 39.25 -15.37
N SER A 104 -4.51 39.14 -14.04
CA SER A 104 -5.60 39.73 -13.27
C SER A 104 -5.12 40.23 -11.89
N PRO A 105 -5.68 41.33 -11.35
CA PRO A 105 -5.52 41.72 -9.95
C PRO A 105 -6.63 41.17 -9.04
N ASN A 106 -7.45 40.22 -9.52
CA ASN A 106 -8.57 39.62 -8.79
C ASN A 106 -8.59 38.08 -8.96
N PRO A 107 -9.39 37.34 -8.17
CA PRO A 107 -9.64 35.92 -8.43
C PRO A 107 -10.23 35.67 -9.83
N ILE A 108 -9.73 34.63 -10.51
CA ILE A 108 -10.22 34.18 -11.83
C ILE A 108 -10.37 32.65 -11.88
N ARG A 109 -11.28 32.20 -12.75
CA ARG A 109 -11.47 30.78 -13.08
C ARG A 109 -11.12 30.53 -14.55
N ILE A 110 -10.53 29.39 -14.86
CA ILE A 110 -10.35 28.86 -16.21
C ILE A 110 -11.07 27.52 -16.27
N SER A 111 -11.94 27.29 -17.27
CA SER A 111 -12.68 26.04 -17.35
C SER A 111 -13.13 25.66 -18.76
N GLY A 112 -13.03 24.37 -19.10
CA GLY A 112 -13.54 23.83 -20.37
C GLY A 112 -14.98 23.35 -20.33
N LYS A 113 -15.64 23.37 -19.15
CA LYS A 113 -17.01 22.86 -18.94
C LYS A 113 -17.25 21.40 -19.45
N GLY A 114 -16.19 20.61 -19.59
CA GLY A 114 -16.26 19.25 -20.15
C GLY A 114 -16.42 19.17 -21.67
N ALA A 115 -16.03 20.21 -22.41
CA ALA A 115 -15.95 20.14 -23.87
C ALA A 115 -14.83 19.21 -24.35
N GLU A 116 -15.04 18.50 -25.47
CA GLU A 116 -14.10 17.50 -26.03
C GLU A 116 -12.72 18.07 -26.40
N ARG A 117 -12.66 19.36 -26.75
CA ARG A 117 -11.43 20.16 -26.89
C ARG A 117 -11.61 21.43 -26.06
N ALA A 118 -10.79 21.58 -25.04
CA ALA A 118 -10.78 22.73 -24.13
C ALA A 118 -9.33 23.05 -23.71
N SER A 119 -8.45 23.21 -24.69
CA SER A 119 -7.03 23.43 -24.43
C SER A 119 -6.65 24.91 -24.51
N LEU A 120 -5.61 25.28 -23.75
CA LEU A 120 -4.99 26.59 -23.79
C LEU A 120 -3.46 26.45 -23.68
N SER A 121 -2.77 26.87 -24.73
CA SER A 121 -1.31 26.90 -24.80
C SER A 121 -0.79 28.33 -24.62
N ILE A 122 -0.04 28.59 -23.56
CA ILE A 122 0.56 29.89 -23.26
C ILE A 122 2.07 29.82 -23.46
N ARG A 123 2.60 30.65 -24.35
CA ARG A 123 4.03 30.95 -24.48
C ARG A 123 4.32 32.28 -23.82
N ALA A 124 5.18 32.25 -22.80
CA ALA A 124 5.62 33.41 -22.03
C ALA A 124 7.09 33.70 -22.33
N SER A 125 7.35 34.76 -23.09
CA SER A 125 8.68 35.06 -23.66
C SER A 125 9.06 36.55 -23.54
N LYS A 126 10.35 36.89 -23.67
CA LYS A 126 10.84 38.25 -23.38
C LYS A 126 10.32 39.31 -24.36
N ASN A 127 9.55 40.27 -23.85
CA ASN A 127 9.32 41.56 -24.49
C ASN A 127 10.49 42.52 -24.16
N GLN A 128 11.01 43.25 -25.16
CA GLN A 128 12.19 44.12 -24.99
C GLN A 128 11.90 45.41 -24.20
N ASP A 129 10.66 45.90 -24.24
CA ASP A 129 10.22 47.13 -23.57
C ASP A 129 9.98 46.95 -22.06
N ILE A 130 9.95 45.70 -21.56
CA ILE A 130 9.70 45.38 -20.14
C ILE A 130 10.82 44.54 -19.54
N ASN A 131 11.49 45.10 -18.53
CA ASN A 131 12.58 44.45 -17.79
C ASN A 131 12.45 44.68 -16.26
N ILE A 132 11.23 44.95 -15.75
CA ILE A 132 10.98 45.38 -14.35
C ILE A 132 10.04 44.47 -13.54
N VAL A 133 9.45 43.45 -14.17
CA VAL A 133 8.65 42.39 -13.52
C VAL A 133 9.04 41.03 -14.13
N PRO A 134 8.72 39.90 -13.49
CA PRO A 134 8.89 38.58 -14.12
C PRO A 134 7.93 38.39 -15.30
N SER A 135 8.37 37.66 -16.33
CA SER A 135 7.49 37.13 -17.37
C SER A 135 6.63 36.01 -16.78
N CYS A 136 5.36 35.90 -17.17
CA CYS A 136 4.41 34.98 -16.54
C CYS A 136 3.54 34.24 -17.55
N GLY A 137 3.27 32.95 -17.35
CA GLY A 137 2.19 32.26 -18.07
C GLY A 137 0.82 32.78 -17.61
N ILE A 138 0.50 32.52 -16.34
CA ILE A 138 -0.69 33.05 -15.65
C ILE A 138 -0.22 33.86 -14.44
N ARG A 139 -0.81 35.04 -14.20
CA ARG A 139 -0.52 35.90 -13.05
C ARG A 139 -1.79 36.45 -12.40
N VAL A 140 -1.98 36.11 -11.13
CA VAL A 140 -3.05 36.61 -10.25
C VAL A 140 -2.41 37.40 -9.10
N ASP A 141 -2.57 38.73 -9.11
CA ASP A 141 -1.90 39.62 -8.15
C ASP A 141 -2.63 39.77 -6.79
N GLU A 142 -3.94 39.49 -6.71
CA GLU A 142 -4.67 39.29 -5.45
C GLU A 142 -5.76 38.22 -5.63
N GLY A 143 -5.84 37.25 -4.71
CA GLY A 143 -6.87 36.21 -4.70
C GLY A 143 -6.44 34.87 -5.28
N GLY A 144 -7.40 34.05 -5.70
CA GLY A 144 -7.16 32.66 -6.11
C GLY A 144 -7.39 32.37 -7.60
N LEU A 145 -6.69 31.37 -8.11
CA LEU A 145 -6.87 30.74 -9.41
C LEU A 145 -7.62 29.41 -9.25
N THR A 146 -8.67 29.22 -10.04
CA THR A 146 -9.30 27.90 -10.24
C THR A 146 -9.10 27.44 -11.68
N VAL A 147 -8.57 26.25 -11.90
CA VAL A 147 -8.52 25.55 -13.19
C VAL A 147 -9.37 24.29 -13.07
N GLN A 148 -10.39 24.14 -13.92
CA GLN A 148 -11.28 22.98 -13.85
C GLN A 148 -11.76 22.50 -15.24
N ASP A 149 -11.67 21.20 -15.51
CA ASP A 149 -12.09 20.58 -16.77
C ASP A 149 -11.31 21.17 -17.98
N ALA A 150 -10.00 21.38 -17.86
CA ALA A 150 -9.18 22.10 -18.83
C ALA A 150 -7.76 21.52 -19.03
N ASP A 151 -7.24 21.67 -20.25
CA ASP A 151 -5.92 21.19 -20.69
C ASP A 151 -4.96 22.37 -20.90
N LEU A 152 -4.13 22.69 -19.90
CA LEU A 152 -3.18 23.82 -19.97
C LEU A 152 -1.78 23.37 -20.36
N ARG A 153 -1.16 24.10 -21.30
CA ARG A 153 0.26 23.96 -21.65
C ARG A 153 0.94 25.31 -21.48
N ILE A 154 1.93 25.42 -20.60
CA ILE A 154 2.60 26.70 -20.31
C ILE A 154 4.10 26.57 -20.58
N THR A 155 4.59 27.28 -21.59
CA THR A 155 6.00 27.29 -22.00
C THR A 155 6.63 28.63 -21.68
N LEU A 156 7.75 28.63 -20.96
CA LEU A 156 8.59 29.81 -20.77
C LEU A 156 9.89 29.64 -21.57
N ASP A 157 10.19 30.59 -22.44
CA ASP A 157 11.41 30.59 -23.25
C ASP A 157 11.93 32.02 -23.53
N GLU A 158 13.11 32.13 -24.14
CA GLU A 158 13.74 33.39 -24.58
C GLU A 158 13.87 34.52 -23.52
N LEU A 159 13.71 34.21 -22.23
CA LEU A 159 13.60 35.17 -21.11
C LEU A 159 14.74 36.19 -20.96
N GLY A 160 15.90 35.96 -21.58
CA GLY A 160 17.09 36.80 -21.45
C GLY A 160 17.57 36.84 -19.99
N ASP A 161 17.64 38.04 -19.40
CA ASP A 161 18.01 38.27 -18.00
C ASP A 161 16.81 38.41 -17.05
N VAL A 162 15.59 38.17 -17.54
CA VAL A 162 14.34 38.30 -16.75
C VAL A 162 14.00 36.98 -16.07
N ASN A 163 13.45 37.04 -14.85
CA ASN A 163 12.90 35.87 -14.16
C ASN A 163 11.53 35.47 -14.74
N GLY A 164 11.12 34.21 -14.54
CA GLY A 164 9.89 33.67 -15.12
C GLY A 164 9.06 32.81 -14.16
N TYR A 165 7.74 32.92 -14.24
CA TYR A 165 6.79 32.05 -13.54
C TYR A 165 5.81 31.40 -14.51
N ALA A 166 5.62 30.08 -14.49
CA ALA A 166 4.55 29.48 -15.31
C ALA A 166 3.18 29.89 -14.75
N ILE A 167 3.01 29.80 -13.44
CA ILE A 167 1.87 30.33 -12.69
C ILE A 167 2.38 31.14 -11.49
N TYR A 168 1.93 32.39 -11.34
CA TYR A 168 2.15 33.24 -10.17
C TYR A 168 0.81 33.62 -9.53
N ILE A 169 0.66 33.39 -8.23
CA ILE A 169 -0.57 33.67 -7.47
C ILE A 169 -0.19 34.32 -6.12
N CYS A 170 -0.90 35.39 -5.76
CA CYS A 170 -0.78 36.03 -4.46
C CYS A 170 -2.11 35.97 -3.68
N GLY A 171 -2.15 35.12 -2.65
CA GLY A 171 -3.31 34.95 -1.77
C GLY A 171 -4.27 33.84 -2.21
N GLY A 172 -5.47 33.89 -1.62
CA GLY A 172 -6.59 33.00 -1.94
C GLY A 172 -6.41 31.52 -1.60
N ASP A 173 -7.48 30.77 -1.84
CA ASP A 173 -7.46 29.33 -2.01
C ASP A 173 -7.41 29.01 -3.50
N ASN A 174 -6.66 27.97 -3.88
CA ASN A 174 -6.38 27.67 -5.29
C ASN A 174 -6.72 26.21 -5.60
N LEU A 175 -7.25 25.97 -6.80
CA LEU A 175 -7.75 24.66 -7.19
C LEU A 175 -7.35 24.31 -8.62
N ILE A 176 -6.78 23.12 -8.79
CA ILE A 176 -6.61 22.42 -10.05
C ILE A 176 -7.42 21.14 -9.92
N SER A 177 -8.46 20.96 -10.74
CA SER A 177 -9.40 19.83 -10.62
C SER A 177 -9.80 19.27 -11.98
N ASN A 178 -9.74 17.96 -12.17
CA ASN A 178 -10.05 17.30 -13.45
C ASN A 178 -9.36 18.02 -14.64
N SER A 179 -8.07 18.34 -14.48
CA SER A 179 -7.31 19.21 -15.38
C SER A 179 -5.85 18.77 -15.47
N ASN A 180 -5.29 18.85 -16.68
CA ASN A 180 -3.87 18.62 -16.92
C ASN A 180 -3.15 19.96 -17.10
N ILE A 181 -2.02 20.15 -16.42
CA ILE A 181 -1.17 21.34 -16.55
C ILE A 181 0.26 20.88 -16.84
N ALA A 182 0.66 20.96 -18.10
CA ALA A 182 2.02 20.67 -18.53
C ALA A 182 2.85 21.95 -18.63
N ILE A 183 3.92 22.04 -17.84
CA ILE A 183 4.79 23.21 -17.75
C ILE A 183 6.14 22.87 -18.40
N THR A 184 6.55 23.70 -19.35
CA THR A 184 7.87 23.65 -20.00
C THR A 184 8.67 24.89 -19.60
N LEU A 185 9.72 24.71 -18.82
CA LEU A 185 10.65 25.80 -18.48
C LEU A 185 11.98 25.63 -19.24
N PRO A 186 12.81 26.68 -19.33
CA PRO A 186 14.20 26.54 -19.76
C PRO A 186 14.94 25.58 -18.83
N GLN A 187 15.97 24.90 -19.34
CA GLN A 187 16.90 24.18 -18.45
C GLN A 187 17.49 25.17 -17.45
N GLY A 188 17.27 24.90 -16.16
CA GLY A 188 17.59 25.82 -15.07
C GLY A 188 19.07 26.24 -15.04
N SER A 189 19.35 27.40 -14.48
CA SER A 189 20.72 27.93 -14.35
C SER A 189 21.42 27.44 -13.08
N ASP A 190 22.74 27.41 -13.10
CA ASP A 190 23.58 27.07 -11.93
C ASP A 190 23.57 28.15 -10.82
N THR A 191 22.71 29.15 -10.92
CA THR A 191 22.55 30.28 -9.98
C THR A 191 22.09 29.87 -8.57
N GLU A 192 22.40 30.71 -7.58
CA GLU A 192 21.89 30.60 -6.22
C GLU A 192 20.43 31.09 -6.11
N ASP A 193 20.02 32.06 -6.92
CA ASP A 193 18.61 32.47 -7.07
C ASP A 193 17.91 31.64 -8.16
N PRO A 194 16.63 31.24 -7.96
CA PRO A 194 15.85 30.55 -8.98
C PRO A 194 15.38 31.55 -10.04
N LYS A 195 15.83 31.37 -11.28
CA LYS A 195 15.42 32.21 -12.41
C LYS A 195 14.00 31.89 -12.87
N THR A 196 13.60 30.63 -12.78
CA THR A 196 12.29 30.13 -13.22
C THR A 196 11.60 29.28 -12.15
N THR A 197 10.31 29.53 -11.92
CA THR A 197 9.46 28.72 -11.04
C THR A 197 8.25 28.18 -11.80
N GLY A 198 7.87 26.93 -11.55
CA GLY A 198 6.65 26.34 -12.11
C GLY A 198 5.41 27.02 -11.53
N ILE A 199 5.07 26.72 -10.28
CA ILE A 199 3.93 27.34 -9.59
C ILE A 199 4.46 28.09 -8.36
N ASN A 200 4.37 29.41 -8.39
CA ASN A 200 4.69 30.28 -7.26
C ASN A 200 3.39 30.82 -6.65
N ALA A 201 3.00 30.22 -5.53
CA ALA A 201 1.85 30.58 -4.70
C ALA A 201 2.30 30.94 -3.26
N ALA A 202 3.46 31.62 -3.13
CA ALA A 202 4.13 31.87 -1.84
C ALA A 202 3.31 32.69 -0.82
N ASP A 203 2.33 33.49 -1.27
CA ASP A 203 1.40 34.23 -0.38
C ASP A 203 0.01 33.55 -0.27
N ALA A 204 -0.21 32.38 -0.89
CA ALA A 204 -1.51 31.70 -0.91
C ALA A 204 -1.84 30.93 0.38
N LEU A 205 -3.14 30.82 0.70
CA LEU A 205 -3.64 30.02 1.83
C LEU A 205 -3.60 28.52 1.52
N SER A 206 -3.98 28.15 0.29
CA SER A 206 -3.93 26.77 -0.18
C SER A 206 -3.67 26.66 -1.69
N LEU A 207 -3.17 25.50 -2.08
CA LEU A 207 -3.24 24.96 -3.43
C LEU A 207 -3.71 23.50 -3.33
N THR A 208 -4.80 23.18 -4.02
CA THR A 208 -5.39 21.84 -4.08
C THR A 208 -5.28 21.30 -5.50
N ILE A 209 -4.74 20.08 -5.66
CA ILE A 209 -4.67 19.34 -6.91
C ILE A 209 -5.51 18.07 -6.75
N ALA A 210 -6.69 18.02 -7.36
CA ALA A 210 -7.73 17.04 -7.04
C ALA A 210 -8.40 16.41 -8.28
N ASN A 211 -9.15 15.32 -8.05
CA ASN A 211 -10.07 14.73 -9.04
C ASN A 211 -9.41 14.34 -10.37
N GLY A 212 -8.36 13.51 -10.34
CA GLY A 212 -7.69 13.02 -11.56
C GLY A 212 -6.81 14.07 -12.26
N SER A 213 -6.48 15.17 -11.59
CA SER A 213 -5.62 16.21 -12.15
C SER A 213 -4.16 15.76 -12.26
N ASN A 214 -3.43 16.32 -13.23
CA ASN A 214 -2.00 16.07 -13.41
C ASN A 214 -1.25 17.38 -13.59
N VAL A 215 -0.20 17.61 -12.80
CA VAL A 215 0.74 18.72 -12.99
C VAL A 215 2.11 18.14 -13.35
N THR A 216 2.68 18.53 -14.49
CA THR A 216 3.97 18.00 -14.96
C THR A 216 4.96 19.11 -15.30
N MET A 217 6.25 18.92 -14.96
CA MET A 217 7.33 19.88 -15.23
C MET A 217 8.58 19.18 -15.75
N ASN A 218 9.02 19.52 -16.97
CA ASN A 218 10.18 18.92 -17.63
C ASN A 218 11.54 19.33 -17.03
N SER A 219 11.56 20.49 -16.36
CA SER A 219 12.70 21.14 -15.74
C SER A 219 12.19 22.34 -14.95
N ALA A 220 12.89 22.74 -13.90
CA ALA A 220 12.72 24.05 -13.28
C ALA A 220 14.01 24.50 -12.59
N ASP A 221 14.12 25.77 -12.20
CA ASP A 221 14.96 26.11 -11.06
C ASP A 221 14.24 25.74 -9.75
N ALA A 222 12.97 26.10 -9.65
CA ALA A 222 12.08 25.77 -8.53
C ALA A 222 10.74 25.20 -9.05
N GLY A 223 10.26 24.10 -8.50
CA GLY A 223 9.01 23.48 -8.96
C GLY A 223 7.76 24.20 -8.46
N ILE A 224 7.27 23.80 -7.28
CA ILE A 224 6.09 24.36 -6.61
C ILE A 224 6.50 25.03 -5.28
N SER A 225 5.98 26.22 -5.03
CA SER A 225 6.08 26.93 -3.75
C SER A 225 4.68 27.39 -3.31
N VAL A 226 4.27 27.07 -2.07
CA VAL A 226 2.98 27.47 -1.50
C VAL A 226 3.18 28.04 -0.09
N GLY A 227 2.63 29.23 0.21
CA GLY A 227 2.75 29.83 1.54
C GLY A 227 2.09 29.01 2.65
N GLY A 228 0.84 28.62 2.42
CA GLY A 228 0.04 27.76 3.28
C GLY A 228 0.10 26.28 2.90
N LYS A 229 -1.06 25.70 2.56
CA LYS A 229 -1.24 24.25 2.43
C LYS A 229 -1.17 23.76 0.98
N LEU A 230 -0.48 22.65 0.74
CA LEU A 230 -0.58 21.87 -0.50
C LEU A 230 -1.37 20.58 -0.23
N ASP A 231 -2.55 20.46 -0.83
CA ASP A 231 -3.35 19.24 -0.86
C ASP A 231 -3.23 18.58 -2.24
N ILE A 232 -2.93 17.29 -2.29
CA ILE A 232 -3.02 16.47 -3.50
C ILE A 232 -3.90 15.25 -3.19
N SER A 233 -4.96 15.04 -3.98
CA SER A 233 -5.87 13.91 -3.81
C SER A 233 -6.31 13.27 -5.12
N GLY A 234 -6.08 11.96 -5.27
CA GLY A 234 -6.40 11.20 -6.48
C GLY A 234 -5.85 11.83 -7.76
N SER A 235 -4.63 12.37 -7.68
CA SER A 235 -4.04 13.26 -8.69
C SER A 235 -2.52 13.10 -8.77
N GLY A 236 -1.95 13.35 -9.94
CA GLY A 236 -0.52 13.22 -10.23
C GLY A 236 0.27 14.53 -10.13
N LEU A 237 1.51 14.44 -9.64
CA LEU A 237 2.50 15.52 -9.72
C LEU A 237 3.86 14.96 -10.15
N VAL A 238 4.38 15.42 -11.29
CA VAL A 238 5.70 15.02 -11.81
C VAL A 238 6.59 16.24 -11.99
N ILE A 239 7.79 16.22 -11.41
CA ILE A 239 8.82 17.25 -11.60
C ILE A 239 10.14 16.54 -11.93
N ASP A 240 10.42 16.39 -13.23
CA ASP A 240 11.52 15.59 -13.77
C ASP A 240 12.87 16.00 -13.15
N ARG A 241 13.11 17.31 -13.03
CA ARG A 241 14.26 17.88 -12.31
C ARG A 241 14.07 19.35 -11.94
N ALA A 242 14.17 19.68 -10.65
CA ALA A 242 14.36 21.05 -10.17
C ALA A 242 15.83 21.31 -9.79
N ASN A 243 16.46 22.38 -10.30
CA ASN A 243 17.84 22.71 -9.92
C ASN A 243 17.98 23.13 -8.43
N GLN A 244 16.91 23.61 -7.80
CA GLN A 244 16.90 23.99 -6.39
C GLN A 244 16.02 23.03 -5.59
N TYR A 245 14.70 23.23 -5.60
CA TYR A 245 13.72 22.45 -4.86
C TYR A 245 12.54 22.06 -5.75
N ALA A 246 11.99 20.86 -5.57
CA ALA A 246 10.82 20.43 -6.33
C ALA A 246 9.52 20.94 -5.69
N VAL A 247 9.33 20.79 -4.39
CA VAL A 247 8.13 21.23 -3.67
C VAL A 247 8.49 21.83 -2.30
N ILE A 248 8.08 23.08 -2.05
CA ILE A 248 8.07 23.67 -0.70
C ILE A 248 6.66 24.16 -0.33
N CYS A 249 6.26 23.93 0.92
CA CYS A 249 4.97 24.40 1.44
C CYS A 249 4.97 24.66 2.96
N GLY A 250 3.91 25.27 3.48
CA GLY A 250 3.67 25.37 4.92
C GLY A 250 3.14 24.07 5.54
N ASN A 251 2.27 23.33 4.84
CA ASN A 251 1.75 22.00 5.22
C ASN A 251 1.47 21.17 3.96
N MET A 252 1.69 19.86 4.01
CA MET A 252 1.42 18.96 2.86
C MET A 252 0.49 17.79 3.23
N LYS A 253 -0.46 17.47 2.34
CA LYS A 253 -1.23 16.22 2.37
C LYS A 253 -1.25 15.59 0.97
N ILE A 254 -0.96 14.29 0.88
CA ILE A 254 -1.02 13.48 -0.33
C ILE A 254 -1.92 12.28 -0.03
N SER A 255 -2.95 12.05 -0.85
CA SER A 255 -4.02 11.10 -0.51
C SER A 255 -4.79 10.52 -1.72
N GLU A 256 -5.65 9.53 -1.46
CA GLU A 256 -6.69 9.05 -2.41
C GLU A 256 -6.12 8.51 -3.74
N LYS A 257 -4.97 7.82 -3.68
CA LYS A 257 -4.22 7.23 -4.81
C LYS A 257 -3.58 8.26 -5.73
N SER A 258 -3.04 9.31 -5.10
CA SER A 258 -2.06 10.19 -5.74
C SER A 258 -0.75 9.47 -6.04
N ASP A 259 -0.13 9.83 -7.17
CA ASP A 259 1.20 9.37 -7.58
C ASP A 259 2.11 10.59 -7.79
N ILE A 260 3.16 10.70 -6.99
CA ILE A 260 4.05 11.86 -6.91
C ILE A 260 5.45 11.41 -7.29
N ASP A 261 6.08 12.06 -8.27
CA ASP A 261 7.45 11.78 -8.69
C ASP A 261 8.24 13.08 -8.88
N VAL A 262 9.12 13.39 -7.92
CA VAL A 262 9.73 14.72 -7.79
C VAL A 262 11.22 14.62 -7.48
N SER A 263 12.06 15.24 -8.33
CA SER A 263 13.52 15.25 -8.15
C SER A 263 14.10 16.67 -8.03
N SER A 264 15.16 16.81 -7.23
CA SER A 264 15.90 18.05 -7.07
C SER A 264 17.42 17.84 -7.00
N THR A 265 18.21 18.84 -7.45
CA THR A 265 19.68 18.71 -7.44
C THR A 265 20.36 19.38 -6.25
N LYS A 266 20.05 20.65 -5.92
CA LYS A 266 20.77 21.40 -4.85
C LYS A 266 20.12 21.34 -3.47
N LEU A 267 18.80 21.45 -3.35
CA LEU A 267 18.05 21.54 -2.09
C LEU A 267 17.02 20.40 -1.99
N TYR A 268 16.14 20.46 -0.98
CA TYR A 268 15.11 19.46 -0.71
C TYR A 268 14.29 19.09 -1.96
N SER A 269 13.92 17.81 -2.12
CA SER A 269 12.89 17.48 -3.10
C SER A 269 11.52 17.92 -2.57
N MET A 270 11.16 17.45 -1.37
CA MET A 270 9.94 17.86 -0.66
C MET A 270 10.26 18.48 0.69
N TRP A 271 9.77 19.70 0.94
CA TRP A 271 9.89 20.39 2.23
C TRP A 271 8.54 20.91 2.72
N SER A 272 8.29 20.76 4.02
CA SER A 272 7.16 21.37 4.72
C SER A 272 7.64 22.10 5.97
N GLY A 273 7.16 23.33 6.18
CA GLY A 273 7.41 24.07 7.42
C GLY A 273 6.81 23.38 8.66
N ASN A 274 5.73 22.63 8.47
CA ASN A 274 5.01 21.89 9.51
C ASN A 274 4.89 20.40 9.11
N GLY A 275 3.68 19.86 8.98
CA GLY A 275 3.45 18.43 8.71
C GLY A 275 3.53 18.02 7.24
N ILE A 276 3.82 16.75 7.00
CA ILE A 276 3.58 16.01 5.75
C ILE A 276 2.78 14.76 6.09
N VAL A 277 1.61 14.59 5.47
CA VAL A 277 0.73 13.43 5.64
C VAL A 277 0.56 12.71 4.31
N ILE A 278 0.86 11.41 4.28
CA ILE A 278 0.74 10.53 3.10
C ILE A 278 -0.17 9.35 3.47
N SER A 279 -1.22 9.12 2.67
CA SER A 279 -2.20 8.04 2.92
C SER A 279 -2.78 7.44 1.65
N ASP A 280 -2.77 6.10 1.48
CA ASP A 280 -3.23 5.41 0.25
C ASP A 280 -2.66 6.09 -1.00
N SER A 281 -1.33 6.28 -1.08
CA SER A 281 -0.67 7.03 -2.16
C SER A 281 0.76 6.58 -2.40
N VAL A 282 1.32 6.91 -3.58
CA VAL A 282 2.71 6.63 -3.95
C VAL A 282 3.50 7.93 -4.05
N VAL A 283 4.70 7.97 -3.46
CA VAL A 283 5.57 9.15 -3.44
C VAL A 283 7.01 8.75 -3.71
N ARG A 284 7.62 9.34 -4.75
CA ARG A 284 9.04 9.22 -5.12
C ARG A 284 9.68 10.61 -4.99
N ALA A 285 10.67 10.74 -4.10
CA ALA A 285 11.22 12.03 -3.68
C ALA A 285 12.76 11.97 -3.57
N GLU A 286 13.46 12.44 -4.60
CA GLU A 286 14.92 12.27 -4.71
C GLU A 286 15.67 13.61 -4.73
N SER A 287 16.66 13.78 -3.85
CA SER A 287 17.51 14.98 -3.77
C SER A 287 18.99 14.62 -3.88
N GLU A 288 19.69 15.12 -4.90
CA GLU A 288 21.10 14.77 -5.18
C GLU A 288 22.09 15.33 -4.14
N ASN A 289 21.78 16.45 -3.48
CA ASN A 289 22.68 17.13 -2.52
C ASN A 289 21.99 17.57 -1.20
N HIS A 290 20.73 17.19 -0.95
CA HIS A 290 20.02 17.52 0.28
C HIS A 290 19.18 16.36 0.83
N ASN A 291 18.02 16.62 1.44
CA ASN A 291 17.10 15.59 1.95
C ASN A 291 16.03 15.30 0.89
N GLY A 292 15.58 14.05 0.79
CA GLY A 292 14.42 13.70 -0.05
C GLY A 292 13.15 14.37 0.48
N ILE A 293 12.82 14.11 1.75
CA ILE A 293 11.68 14.68 2.47
C ILE A 293 12.17 15.36 3.77
N SER A 294 11.74 16.60 4.01
CA SER A 294 12.09 17.39 5.20
C SER A 294 10.85 18.07 5.81
N CYS A 295 10.61 17.90 7.12
CA CYS A 295 9.41 18.43 7.80
C CYS A 295 9.52 18.51 9.33
N ALA A 296 8.48 19.04 9.99
CA ALA A 296 8.29 18.92 11.43
C ALA A 296 7.77 17.53 11.81
N GLU A 297 6.61 17.15 11.27
CA GLU A 297 5.99 15.84 11.47
C GLU A 297 5.81 15.12 10.14
N LEU A 298 6.09 13.81 10.13
CA LEU A 298 5.81 12.91 9.01
C LEU A 298 4.85 11.82 9.44
N GLN A 299 3.75 11.66 8.70
CA GLN A 299 2.77 10.58 8.89
C GLN A 299 2.58 9.83 7.57
N VAL A 300 2.90 8.53 7.55
CA VAL A 300 2.73 7.64 6.38
C VAL A 300 1.81 6.49 6.76
N THR A 301 0.69 6.35 6.06
CA THR A 301 -0.45 5.50 6.49
C THR A 301 -1.14 4.78 5.33
N ASN A 302 -2.03 3.85 5.65
CA ASN A 302 -3.02 3.25 4.73
C ASN A 302 -2.39 2.67 3.45
N ALA A 303 -1.48 1.71 3.56
CA ALA A 303 -0.83 1.04 2.42
C ALA A 303 -0.10 1.98 1.44
N SER A 304 0.41 3.13 1.90
CA SER A 304 1.22 4.02 1.06
C SER A 304 2.57 3.38 0.70
N GLU A 305 3.13 3.78 -0.43
CA GLU A 305 4.51 3.46 -0.85
C GLU A 305 5.32 4.75 -0.96
N VAL A 306 6.35 4.91 -0.12
CA VAL A 306 7.21 6.11 -0.12
C VAL A 306 8.66 5.71 -0.39
N ILE A 307 9.20 6.17 -1.51
CA ILE A 307 10.60 6.02 -1.92
C ILE A 307 11.25 7.40 -1.81
N ALA A 308 12.13 7.58 -0.83
CA ALA A 308 12.90 8.81 -0.67
C ALA A 308 14.40 8.55 -0.79
N LYS A 309 15.09 9.42 -1.52
CA LYS A 309 16.55 9.46 -1.59
C LYS A 309 17.07 10.84 -1.22
N GLY A 310 18.15 10.89 -0.44
CA GLY A 310 18.84 12.12 -0.10
C GLY A 310 20.36 11.94 -0.07
N TYR A 311 21.09 13.04 -0.21
CA TYR A 311 22.50 13.09 0.16
C TYR A 311 22.65 13.11 1.68
N TRP A 312 21.92 14.02 2.32
CA TRP A 312 21.63 14.03 3.75
C TRP A 312 20.46 13.05 4.04
N PRO A 313 19.97 12.90 5.29
CA PRO A 313 18.95 11.91 5.58
C PRO A 313 17.75 11.97 4.65
N ALA A 314 17.36 10.82 4.09
CA ALA A 314 16.28 10.75 3.11
C ALA A 314 14.97 11.27 3.71
N PHE A 315 14.70 10.92 4.96
CA PHE A 315 13.75 11.60 5.84
C PHE A 315 14.49 12.41 6.91
N PHE A 316 14.26 13.72 6.95
CA PHE A 316 14.64 14.60 8.06
C PHE A 316 13.38 15.17 8.72
N VAL A 317 13.03 14.67 9.89
CA VAL A 317 11.70 14.90 10.49
C VAL A 317 11.87 15.38 11.93
N ARG A 318 11.77 16.69 12.15
CA ARG A 318 12.23 17.34 13.39
C ARG A 318 11.58 16.78 14.65
N GLU A 319 10.25 16.68 14.66
CA GLU A 319 9.43 16.58 15.88
C GLU A 319 8.67 15.26 16.04
N LYS A 320 8.28 14.57 14.95
CA LYS A 320 7.70 13.21 15.03
C LYS A 320 7.67 12.46 13.70
N THR A 321 8.14 11.20 13.69
CA THR A 321 7.93 10.27 12.56
C THR A 321 6.93 9.18 12.96
N ALA A 322 5.87 8.99 12.18
CA ALA A 322 4.91 7.90 12.34
C ALA A 322 4.67 7.19 11.00
N ILE A 323 4.99 5.89 10.93
CA ILE A 323 4.82 5.06 9.73
C ILE A 323 3.94 3.87 10.13
N SER A 324 2.79 3.68 9.48
CA SER A 324 1.84 2.62 9.85
C SER A 324 1.22 1.93 8.63
N GLY A 325 1.20 0.60 8.63
CA GLY A 325 0.53 -0.22 7.61
C GLY A 325 0.96 0.09 6.17
N SER A 326 2.22 0.50 5.97
CA SER A 326 2.75 1.10 4.72
C SER A 326 4.16 0.58 4.38
N THR A 327 4.60 0.80 3.14
CA THR A 327 5.97 0.48 2.68
C THR A 327 6.80 1.75 2.52
N VAL A 328 8.01 1.76 3.08
CA VAL A 328 8.96 2.88 2.99
C VAL A 328 10.34 2.39 2.58
N TYR A 329 10.96 3.10 1.64
CA TYR A 329 12.37 2.99 1.28
C TYR A 329 13.04 4.37 1.48
N ALA A 330 14.04 4.45 2.34
CA ALA A 330 14.70 5.69 2.75
C ALA A 330 16.23 5.54 2.64
N GLN A 331 16.81 5.97 1.52
CA GLN A 331 18.24 5.83 1.21
C GLN A 331 18.99 7.16 1.31
N ALA A 332 20.01 7.22 2.16
CA ALA A 332 20.88 8.39 2.30
C ALA A 332 22.30 8.10 1.79
N THR A 333 22.86 8.98 0.94
CA THR A 333 24.17 8.76 0.32
C THR A 333 25.35 9.13 1.23
N ALA A 334 25.19 10.08 2.16
CA ALA A 334 26.27 10.54 3.05
C ALA A 334 25.88 10.58 4.55
N ASP A 335 24.69 10.10 4.90
CA ASP A 335 24.15 10.12 6.27
C ASP A 335 23.23 8.90 6.52
N VAL A 336 22.40 8.92 7.57
CA VAL A 336 21.42 7.87 7.90
C VAL A 336 20.11 8.01 7.09
N GLY A 337 19.41 6.93 6.78
CA GLY A 337 18.17 6.97 5.98
C GLY A 337 17.03 7.80 6.61
N ILE A 338 16.78 7.65 7.91
CA ILE A 338 15.74 8.34 8.68
C ILE A 338 16.36 8.99 9.92
N TYR A 339 16.21 10.31 10.05
CA TYR A 339 16.66 11.07 11.23
C TYR A 339 15.55 11.94 11.83
N SER A 340 15.27 11.73 13.12
CA SER A 340 14.46 12.64 13.94
C SER A 340 15.30 13.30 15.06
N PRO A 341 15.73 14.56 14.91
CA PRO A 341 16.60 15.24 15.87
C PRO A 341 15.91 15.57 17.20
N ASP A 342 14.60 15.81 17.23
CA ASP A 342 13.87 16.20 18.45
C ASP A 342 12.58 15.38 18.64
N GLY A 343 12.37 14.35 17.84
CA GLY A 343 11.12 13.59 17.76
C GLY A 343 11.24 12.08 17.95
N ASP A 344 10.18 11.47 18.46
CA ASP A 344 10.02 10.02 18.51
C ASP A 344 9.81 9.45 17.09
N ILE A 345 10.26 8.21 16.89
CA ILE A 345 10.01 7.43 15.67
C ILE A 345 9.14 6.22 16.03
N GLY A 346 7.94 6.14 15.45
CA GLY A 346 7.05 5.00 15.56
C GLY A 346 6.84 4.31 14.21
N ILE A 347 7.02 3.00 14.16
CA ILE A 347 6.80 2.16 12.97
C ILE A 347 5.91 0.97 13.37
N THR A 348 4.72 0.84 12.76
CA THR A 348 3.68 -0.12 13.19
C THR A 348 3.08 -0.90 12.01
N GLY A 349 3.12 -2.24 12.05
CA GLY A 349 2.56 -3.09 10.99
C GLY A 349 3.14 -2.82 9.60
N SER A 350 4.40 -2.40 9.52
CA SER A 350 4.96 -1.71 8.34
C SER A 350 6.23 -2.36 7.80
N LYS A 351 6.52 -2.17 6.51
CA LYS A 351 7.80 -2.56 5.90
C LYS A 351 8.66 -1.31 5.68
N VAL A 352 9.83 -1.22 6.31
CA VAL A 352 10.71 -0.04 6.21
C VAL A 352 12.15 -0.48 5.93
N GLU A 353 12.70 -0.12 4.78
CA GLU A 353 14.13 -0.22 4.51
C GLU A 353 14.77 1.18 4.59
N ALA A 354 15.53 1.42 5.65
CA ALA A 354 16.29 2.64 5.87
C ALA A 354 17.79 2.31 5.76
N VAL A 355 18.51 2.96 4.85
CA VAL A 355 19.88 2.55 4.48
C VAL A 355 20.80 3.73 4.21
N SER A 356 22.11 3.48 4.31
CA SER A 356 23.17 4.46 4.10
C SER A 356 24.22 3.91 3.12
N ASP A 357 24.52 4.66 2.05
CA ASP A 357 25.55 4.24 1.07
C ASP A 357 26.98 4.26 1.66
N VAL A 358 27.19 4.97 2.77
CA VAL A 358 28.46 5.05 3.52
C VAL A 358 28.55 4.05 4.68
N GLY A 359 27.69 3.03 4.71
CA GLY A 359 27.75 1.93 5.68
C GLY A 359 27.34 2.30 7.11
N TRP A 360 26.76 3.48 7.30
CA TRP A 360 26.13 3.87 8.57
C TRP A 360 24.77 3.17 8.71
N GLY A 361 24.13 3.27 9.88
CA GLY A 361 22.78 2.72 10.06
C GLY A 361 21.68 3.50 9.35
N GLY A 362 20.52 2.87 9.25
CA GLY A 362 19.32 3.46 8.67
C GLY A 362 18.60 4.45 9.57
N ILE A 363 18.49 4.18 10.87
CA ILE A 363 17.54 4.88 11.77
C ILE A 363 18.26 5.56 12.94
N LEU A 364 18.00 6.86 13.12
CA LEU A 364 18.52 7.69 14.21
C LEU A 364 17.44 8.57 14.84
N THR A 365 17.38 8.59 16.17
CA THR A 365 16.63 9.60 16.93
C THR A 365 17.35 10.03 18.21
N ASN A 366 17.07 11.25 18.68
CA ASN A 366 17.46 11.72 20.02
C ASN A 366 16.33 11.56 21.07
N LYS A 367 15.19 10.98 20.69
CA LYS A 367 14.09 10.56 21.55
C LYS A 367 13.99 9.03 21.51
N ASN A 368 12.77 8.48 21.59
CA ASN A 368 12.51 7.04 21.63
C ASN A 368 12.25 6.48 20.22
N LEU A 369 12.46 5.17 20.08
CA LEU A 369 12.11 4.40 18.89
C LEU A 369 11.18 3.25 19.28
N THR A 370 10.02 3.16 18.65
CA THR A 370 9.09 2.03 18.79
C THR A 370 8.89 1.36 17.44
N LEU A 371 9.24 0.08 17.36
CA LEU A 371 8.93 -0.82 16.26
C LEU A 371 7.89 -1.82 16.76
N THR A 372 6.72 -1.90 16.12
CA THR A 372 5.65 -2.83 16.47
C THR A 372 5.20 -3.59 15.22
N ASP A 373 5.16 -4.92 15.24
CA ASP A 373 4.69 -5.80 14.15
C ASP A 373 5.28 -5.46 12.75
N SER A 374 6.52 -4.97 12.72
CA SER A 374 7.11 -4.36 11.52
C SER A 374 8.32 -5.13 10.99
N ASN A 375 8.49 -5.12 9.67
CA ASN A 375 9.69 -5.64 9.01
C ASN A 375 10.61 -4.45 8.69
N VAL A 376 11.65 -4.27 9.51
CA VAL A 376 12.57 -3.15 9.45
C VAL A 376 13.95 -3.64 9.00
N ILE A 377 14.45 -3.06 7.93
CA ILE A 377 15.81 -3.27 7.44
C ILE A 377 16.59 -1.98 7.67
N SER A 378 17.59 -2.04 8.55
CA SER A 378 18.41 -0.89 8.96
C SER A 378 19.89 -1.25 9.00
N LYS A 379 20.38 -1.89 7.94
CA LYS A 379 21.71 -2.51 7.85
C LYS A 379 22.84 -1.50 8.08
N GLY A 380 23.73 -1.80 9.02
CA GLY A 380 25.00 -1.08 9.22
C GLY A 380 26.24 -1.97 8.98
N GLU A 381 27.39 -1.35 8.73
CA GLU A 381 28.69 -2.02 8.73
C GLU A 381 29.19 -2.33 10.16
N SER A 382 30.21 -3.20 10.25
CA SER A 382 30.80 -3.65 11.51
C SER A 382 31.31 -2.50 12.37
N GLY A 383 30.69 -2.33 13.54
CA GLY A 383 31.02 -1.26 14.48
C GLY A 383 30.35 0.09 14.19
N SER A 384 29.48 0.19 13.18
CA SER A 384 28.51 1.28 13.07
C SER A 384 27.26 0.99 13.92
N ASN A 385 26.49 2.03 14.22
CA ASN A 385 25.17 1.87 14.83
C ASN A 385 24.17 1.72 13.69
N ALA A 386 23.59 0.53 13.55
CA ALA A 386 22.53 0.19 12.60
C ALA A 386 21.23 0.92 12.93
N ILE A 387 20.91 0.99 14.22
CA ILE A 387 19.77 1.71 14.80
C ILE A 387 20.28 2.44 16.04
N ARG A 388 19.89 3.71 16.23
CA ARG A 388 20.26 4.48 17.43
C ARG A 388 19.13 5.37 17.94
N ALA A 389 18.85 5.24 19.23
CA ALA A 389 18.04 6.19 20.01
C ALA A 389 18.89 6.84 21.11
N LYS A 390 18.45 7.97 21.66
CA LYS A 390 18.93 8.47 22.98
C LYS A 390 17.92 8.24 24.09
N GLY A 391 16.63 8.14 23.77
CA GLY A 391 15.61 7.60 24.66
C GLY A 391 15.59 6.07 24.60
N ASP A 392 14.43 5.49 24.90
CA ASP A 392 14.19 4.06 24.91
C ASP A 392 14.10 3.47 23.48
N ILE A 393 14.37 2.17 23.34
CA ILE A 393 14.09 1.39 22.13
C ILE A 393 13.15 0.23 22.48
N THR A 394 12.02 0.15 21.79
CA THR A 394 11.05 -0.95 21.91
C THR A 394 10.93 -1.64 20.57
N ILE A 395 11.03 -2.98 20.56
CA ILE A 395 10.85 -3.83 19.38
C ILE A 395 9.85 -4.93 19.76
N GLU A 396 8.59 -4.72 19.43
CA GLU A 396 7.43 -5.60 19.69
C GLU A 396 7.06 -6.34 18.40
N GLY A 397 7.07 -7.67 18.40
CA GLY A 397 6.82 -8.48 17.20
C GLY A 397 7.70 -8.15 15.98
N GLY A 398 7.34 -8.73 14.82
CA GLY A 398 8.02 -8.47 13.54
C GLY A 398 9.51 -8.87 13.49
N THR A 399 10.25 -8.25 12.56
CA THR A 399 11.65 -8.59 12.25
C THR A 399 12.51 -7.36 12.01
N THR A 400 13.67 -7.25 12.67
CA THR A 400 14.61 -6.12 12.53
C THR A 400 16.00 -6.58 12.08
N GLU A 401 16.36 -6.33 10.81
CA GLU A 401 17.66 -6.69 10.22
C GLU A 401 18.67 -5.55 10.32
N ILE A 402 19.80 -5.79 11.01
CA ILE A 402 20.81 -4.77 11.36
C ILE A 402 22.15 -4.91 10.62
N GLY A 403 22.30 -5.92 9.75
CA GLY A 403 23.56 -6.21 9.08
C GLY A 403 24.67 -6.55 10.08
N SER A 404 25.86 -6.00 9.88
CA SER A 404 26.98 -6.13 10.85
C SER A 404 26.97 -5.05 11.94
N GLY A 405 25.98 -4.16 11.93
CA GLY A 405 25.90 -3.00 12.83
C GLY A 405 25.29 -3.34 14.20
N LYS A 406 24.85 -2.30 14.90
CA LYS A 406 24.37 -2.39 16.30
C LYS A 406 23.07 -1.63 16.57
N ILE A 407 22.25 -2.15 17.48
CA ILE A 407 21.13 -1.42 18.08
C ILE A 407 21.66 -0.74 19.34
N VAL A 408 21.61 0.60 19.39
CA VAL A 408 22.17 1.37 20.51
C VAL A 408 21.15 2.34 21.10
N SER A 409 20.74 2.08 22.34
CA SER A 409 19.86 2.96 23.12
C SER A 409 20.66 3.83 24.08
N GLY A 410 20.17 5.05 24.34
CA GLY A 410 20.64 5.93 25.41
C GLY A 410 19.87 5.79 26.72
N ASN A 411 18.87 4.89 26.77
CA ASN A 411 18.12 4.56 27.99
C ASN A 411 17.85 3.04 28.06
N ASN A 412 16.60 2.57 28.08
CA ASN A 412 16.26 1.15 28.12
C ASN A 412 16.15 0.55 26.70
N ILE A 413 16.12 -0.78 26.63
CA ILE A 413 15.76 -1.55 25.44
C ILE A 413 14.81 -2.68 25.86
N THR A 414 13.68 -2.81 25.16
CA THR A 414 12.79 -3.98 25.25
C THR A 414 12.75 -4.68 23.90
N VAL A 415 13.02 -6.00 23.89
CA VAL A 415 13.04 -6.83 22.69
C VAL A 415 12.10 -8.02 22.85
N ASP A 416 11.15 -8.09 21.94
CA ASP A 416 10.07 -9.07 21.82
C ASP A 416 9.94 -9.54 20.35
N GLY A 417 10.21 -8.62 19.40
CA GLY A 417 10.44 -8.94 18.00
C GLY A 417 11.79 -9.62 17.71
N THR A 418 11.86 -10.33 16.58
CA THR A 418 13.09 -11.01 16.14
C THR A 418 14.11 -10.01 15.59
N VAL A 419 15.34 -10.00 16.12
CA VAL A 419 16.46 -9.20 15.59
C VAL A 419 17.42 -10.09 14.81
N THR A 420 17.77 -9.70 13.57
CA THR A 420 18.63 -10.50 12.68
C THR A 420 19.89 -9.75 12.23
N SER A 421 20.96 -10.53 12.05
CA SER A 421 22.26 -10.10 11.52
C SER A 421 22.56 -10.94 10.29
N GLY A 422 22.47 -10.33 9.09
CA GLY A 422 22.66 -11.05 7.83
C GLY A 422 21.59 -12.10 7.55
N GLY A 423 20.36 -11.91 8.06
CA GLY A 423 19.24 -12.84 7.94
C GLY A 423 19.23 -13.98 8.96
N VAL A 424 20.14 -13.99 9.94
CA VAL A 424 20.19 -14.98 11.04
C VAL A 424 19.83 -14.29 12.36
N PRO A 425 18.94 -14.84 13.21
CA PRO A 425 18.64 -14.28 14.54
C PRO A 425 19.91 -14.06 15.37
N SER A 426 20.08 -12.84 15.89
CA SER A 426 21.26 -12.45 16.67
C SER A 426 20.98 -11.23 17.56
N TYR A 427 21.25 -11.39 18.85
CA TYR A 427 20.96 -10.38 19.88
C TYR A 427 22.23 -9.83 20.53
N ASP A 428 23.43 -10.27 20.10
CA ASP A 428 24.74 -9.88 20.67
C ASP A 428 25.11 -8.40 20.48
N ASN A 429 24.51 -7.75 19.48
CA ASN A 429 24.80 -6.37 19.07
C ASN A 429 23.75 -5.35 19.56
N ILE A 430 23.01 -5.70 20.62
CA ILE A 430 21.98 -4.86 21.24
C ILE A 430 22.53 -4.28 22.56
N ILE A 431 22.65 -2.95 22.64
CA ILE A 431 23.45 -2.28 23.68
C ILE A 431 22.74 -1.02 24.20
N SER A 432 22.43 -0.97 25.50
CA SER A 432 22.26 0.34 26.16
C SER A 432 23.63 0.95 26.49
N ASN A 433 23.79 2.25 26.24
CA ASN A 433 24.95 3.02 26.70
C ASN A 433 24.71 3.79 28.01
N ASN A 434 23.51 3.70 28.59
CA ASN A 434 23.22 4.18 29.94
C ASN A 434 23.69 3.14 30.97
N PRO A 435 24.55 3.49 31.95
CA PRO A 435 24.94 2.58 33.04
C PRO A 435 23.78 2.04 33.87
N ASP A 436 22.67 2.79 33.95
CA ASP A 436 21.45 2.43 34.66
C ASP A 436 20.33 1.91 33.72
N GLY A 437 20.63 1.78 32.40
CA GLY A 437 19.67 1.36 31.39
C GLY A 437 19.41 -0.14 31.38
N ILE A 438 18.13 -0.54 31.36
CA ILE A 438 17.72 -1.94 31.39
C ILE A 438 17.62 -2.48 29.95
N LEU A 439 18.20 -3.67 29.71
CA LEU A 439 17.97 -4.46 28.51
C LEU A 439 17.08 -5.66 28.88
N THR A 440 15.86 -5.65 28.38
CA THR A 440 14.83 -6.68 28.59
C THR A 440 14.63 -7.49 27.32
N PHE A 441 14.66 -8.81 27.44
CA PHE A 441 14.17 -9.74 26.43
C PHE A 441 12.86 -10.33 26.97
N MET A 442 11.80 -10.31 26.16
CA MET A 442 10.48 -10.85 26.53
C MET A 442 10.44 -12.38 26.37
N GLU A 443 9.44 -13.02 26.96
CA GLU A 443 9.25 -14.47 26.87
C GLU A 443 9.05 -14.90 25.40
N ALA A 444 9.58 -16.05 25.02
CA ALA A 444 9.38 -16.64 23.70
C ALA A 444 7.90 -16.99 23.48
N ASP A 445 7.43 -16.95 22.23
CA ASP A 445 6.05 -17.34 21.92
C ASP A 445 5.93 -18.88 21.93
N TYR A 446 5.06 -19.38 22.80
CA TYR A 446 4.71 -20.80 22.92
C TYR A 446 3.37 -21.16 22.24
N SER A 447 2.71 -20.23 21.53
CA SER A 447 1.41 -20.45 20.89
C SER A 447 1.35 -21.73 20.05
N GLU A 448 2.38 -21.96 19.22
CA GLU A 448 2.52 -23.17 18.40
C GLU A 448 2.85 -24.43 19.21
N VAL A 449 3.51 -24.31 20.35
CA VAL A 449 3.74 -25.43 21.29
C VAL A 449 2.44 -25.81 21.99
N ASP A 450 1.65 -24.82 22.42
CA ASP A 450 0.34 -25.05 23.04
C ASP A 450 -0.68 -25.62 22.05
N ALA A 451 -0.63 -25.19 20.78
CA ALA A 451 -1.37 -25.82 19.69
C ALA A 451 -0.94 -27.28 19.48
N ALA A 452 0.37 -27.55 19.36
CA ALA A 452 0.89 -28.90 19.16
C ALA A 452 0.58 -29.85 20.34
N ILE A 453 0.64 -29.38 21.59
CA ILE A 453 0.22 -30.16 22.76
C ILE A 453 -1.28 -30.48 22.68
N LYS A 454 -2.11 -29.48 22.32
CA LYS A 454 -3.57 -29.66 22.19
C LYS A 454 -3.96 -30.62 21.08
N GLU A 455 -3.18 -30.72 19.99
CA GLU A 455 -3.34 -31.76 18.97
C GLU A 455 -3.20 -33.18 19.57
N THR A 456 -2.40 -33.36 20.62
CA THR A 456 -2.25 -34.66 21.31
C THR A 456 -3.44 -35.05 22.17
N GLU A 457 -4.19 -34.09 22.72
CA GLU A 457 -5.31 -34.34 23.65
C GLU A 457 -6.48 -35.09 22.99
N GLY A 458 -6.59 -35.03 21.66
CA GLY A 458 -7.59 -35.78 20.88
C GLY A 458 -7.25 -37.25 20.66
N LEU A 459 -6.05 -37.71 21.06
CA LEU A 459 -5.52 -39.03 20.73
C LEU A 459 -5.60 -39.99 21.94
N LYS A 460 -5.95 -41.24 21.67
CA LYS A 460 -6.06 -42.28 22.70
C LYS A 460 -4.82 -43.16 22.71
N LYS A 461 -4.13 -43.21 23.85
CA LYS A 461 -2.92 -44.03 24.05
C LYS A 461 -3.15 -45.50 23.70
N GLU A 462 -4.32 -46.03 24.03
CA GLU A 462 -4.72 -47.43 23.79
C GLU A 462 -5.01 -47.78 22.32
N ASP A 463 -5.06 -46.82 21.40
CA ASP A 463 -5.25 -47.05 19.96
C ASP A 463 -3.91 -47.16 19.19
N TYR A 464 -2.75 -46.92 19.83
CA TYR A 464 -1.43 -46.84 19.16
C TYR A 464 -0.33 -47.69 19.82
N LEU A 465 0.61 -48.19 19.02
CA LEU A 465 1.71 -49.06 19.44
C LEU A 465 2.92 -48.33 20.06
N ASN A 466 3.06 -47.01 19.82
CA ASN A 466 4.26 -46.23 20.15
C ASN A 466 3.95 -44.83 20.70
N PHE A 467 2.85 -44.71 21.46
CA PHE A 467 2.39 -43.42 22.00
C PHE A 467 3.38 -42.76 22.99
N GLU A 468 4.28 -43.55 23.59
CA GLU A 468 5.33 -43.07 24.49
C GLU A 468 6.25 -42.02 23.85
N GLU A 469 6.42 -42.02 22.52
CA GLU A 469 7.21 -41.00 21.82
C GLU A 469 6.52 -39.62 21.80
N VAL A 470 5.19 -39.58 21.82
CA VAL A 470 4.42 -38.32 21.95
C VAL A 470 4.52 -37.80 23.37
N GLU A 471 4.42 -38.68 24.37
CA GLU A 471 4.62 -38.33 25.78
C GLU A 471 6.04 -37.78 26.02
N HIS A 472 7.09 -38.43 25.48
CA HIS A 472 8.46 -37.94 25.54
C HIS A 472 8.63 -36.56 24.87
N ALA A 473 7.96 -36.30 23.75
CA ALA A 473 8.04 -35.01 23.05
C ALA A 473 7.37 -33.87 23.84
N VAL A 474 6.24 -34.15 24.51
CA VAL A 474 5.54 -33.19 25.37
C VAL A 474 6.29 -32.95 26.69
N ASP A 475 6.82 -34.01 27.33
CA ASP A 475 7.63 -33.90 28.56
C ASP A 475 8.97 -33.17 28.34
N ALA A 476 9.45 -33.07 27.09
CA ALA A 476 10.66 -32.33 26.73
C ALA A 476 10.48 -30.79 26.71
N VAL A 477 9.25 -30.28 26.76
CA VAL A 477 8.94 -28.84 26.66
C VAL A 477 9.41 -28.08 27.92
N VAL A 478 10.44 -27.25 27.77
CA VAL A 478 10.89 -26.33 28.83
C VAL A 478 10.27 -24.95 28.61
N ARG A 479 9.45 -24.51 29.58
CA ARG A 479 8.81 -23.18 29.63
C ARG A 479 9.73 -22.12 30.26
N GLY A 480 9.42 -20.85 30.03
CA GLY A 480 10.18 -19.71 30.58
C GLY A 480 11.46 -19.38 29.82
N LYS A 481 11.51 -19.71 28.52
CA LYS A 481 12.51 -19.20 27.58
C LYS A 481 12.17 -17.77 27.16
N ASP A 482 13.18 -17.00 26.79
CA ASP A 482 13.02 -15.69 26.15
C ASP A 482 13.26 -15.76 24.64
N ILE A 483 12.90 -14.69 23.91
CA ILE A 483 12.94 -14.59 22.44
C ILE A 483 14.30 -14.97 21.79
N ARG A 484 15.38 -15.03 22.57
CA ARG A 484 16.71 -15.49 22.10
C ARG A 484 16.82 -17.01 21.92
N GLU A 485 15.85 -17.78 22.41
CA GLU A 485 15.73 -19.23 22.24
C GLU A 485 14.43 -19.63 21.50
N GLN A 486 13.85 -18.74 20.70
CA GLN A 486 12.60 -19.02 19.95
C GLN A 486 12.76 -20.25 19.04
N ASP A 487 13.92 -20.46 18.43
CA ASP A 487 14.23 -21.64 17.61
C ASP A 487 14.16 -22.96 18.40
N VAL A 488 14.46 -22.93 19.70
CA VAL A 488 14.29 -24.06 20.62
C VAL A 488 12.81 -24.29 20.94
N VAL A 489 12.01 -23.22 21.03
CA VAL A 489 10.56 -23.28 21.29
C VAL A 489 9.81 -23.80 20.08
N ASP A 490 10.08 -23.26 18.89
CA ASP A 490 9.58 -23.77 17.60
C ASP A 490 9.97 -25.25 17.41
N GLY A 491 11.20 -25.60 17.83
CA GLY A 491 11.70 -26.97 17.84
C GLY A 491 10.88 -27.93 18.71
N TYR A 492 10.28 -27.47 19.81
CA TYR A 492 9.36 -28.30 20.60
C TYR A 492 8.05 -28.57 19.85
N ALA A 493 7.44 -27.55 19.25
CA ALA A 493 6.21 -27.71 18.46
C ALA A 493 6.41 -28.68 17.28
N ALA A 494 7.54 -28.54 16.57
CA ALA A 494 7.93 -29.44 15.49
C ALA A 494 8.15 -30.88 15.97
N ALA A 495 8.82 -31.08 17.11
CA ALA A 495 9.07 -32.41 17.67
C ALA A 495 7.77 -33.14 18.07
N ILE A 496 6.83 -32.44 18.70
CA ILE A 496 5.52 -33.00 19.08
C ILE A 496 4.73 -33.42 17.83
N ARG A 497 4.67 -32.56 16.80
CA ARG A 497 3.92 -32.86 15.57
C ARG A 497 4.53 -34.01 14.76
N GLU A 498 5.85 -34.11 14.66
CA GLU A 498 6.49 -35.28 14.04
C GLU A 498 6.30 -36.56 14.86
N ALA A 499 6.24 -36.49 16.21
CA ALA A 499 5.93 -37.64 17.05
C ALA A 499 4.48 -38.14 16.84
N VAL A 500 3.51 -37.21 16.79
CA VAL A 500 2.09 -37.52 16.47
C VAL A 500 1.96 -38.16 15.09
N LYS A 501 2.62 -37.58 14.08
CA LYS A 501 2.70 -38.10 12.71
C LYS A 501 3.39 -39.47 12.60
N ALA A 502 4.25 -39.83 13.55
CA ALA A 502 4.93 -41.12 13.63
C ALA A 502 4.15 -42.21 14.39
N LEU A 503 2.93 -41.93 14.85
CA LEU A 503 2.07 -42.89 15.54
C LEU A 503 1.63 -44.05 14.63
N LYS A 504 1.71 -45.27 15.16
CA LYS A 504 1.34 -46.52 14.47
C LYS A 504 0.09 -47.09 15.11
N PRO A 505 -1.08 -47.04 14.46
CA PRO A 505 -2.32 -47.55 15.04
C PRO A 505 -2.23 -49.06 15.26
N ILE A 506 -2.88 -49.54 16.33
CA ILE A 506 -3.02 -50.96 16.60
C ILE A 506 -3.94 -51.57 15.52
N PRO A 507 -3.52 -52.66 14.83
CA PRO A 507 -4.35 -53.31 13.83
C PRO A 507 -5.67 -53.80 14.43
N LYS A 508 -6.79 -53.26 13.93
CA LYS A 508 -8.13 -53.72 14.33
C LYS A 508 -8.31 -55.18 13.87
N PRO A 509 -8.76 -56.09 14.74
CA PRO A 509 -9.06 -57.46 14.31
C PRO A 509 -10.28 -57.45 13.38
N VAL A 510 -10.10 -57.89 12.14
CA VAL A 510 -11.17 -58.01 11.16
C VAL A 510 -12.03 -59.24 11.50
N PRO A 511 -13.35 -59.11 11.68
CA PRO A 511 -14.24 -60.24 11.85
C PRO A 511 -14.41 -61.01 10.52
N PRO A 512 -14.69 -62.33 10.54
CA PRO A 512 -14.83 -63.11 9.32
C PRO A 512 -16.05 -62.65 8.49
N THR A 513 -15.85 -62.56 7.17
CA THR A 513 -16.90 -62.19 6.22
C THR A 513 -17.84 -63.36 6.00
N GLN A 514 -19.15 -63.14 6.11
CA GLN A 514 -20.16 -64.18 5.89
C GLN A 514 -20.48 -64.34 4.40
N ILE A 515 -19.71 -65.21 3.73
CA ILE A 515 -19.80 -65.48 2.29
C ILE A 515 -20.98 -66.42 2.00
N GLN A 516 -21.73 -66.17 0.92
CA GLN A 516 -22.94 -66.89 0.54
C GLN A 516 -22.76 -67.64 -0.78
N ILE A 517 -23.49 -68.74 -0.95
CA ILE A 517 -23.71 -69.37 -2.26
C ILE A 517 -24.84 -68.60 -2.95
N VAL A 518 -24.54 -67.93 -4.07
CA VAL A 518 -25.51 -67.12 -4.83
C VAL A 518 -26.08 -67.85 -6.04
N GLU A 519 -25.43 -68.92 -6.51
CA GLU A 519 -25.90 -69.75 -7.62
C GLU A 519 -25.39 -71.19 -7.46
N GLY A 520 -26.18 -72.17 -7.93
CA GLY A 520 -25.76 -73.59 -7.94
C GLY A 520 -25.78 -74.31 -6.59
N ALA A 521 -26.54 -73.82 -5.61
CA ALA A 521 -26.75 -74.53 -4.34
C ALA A 521 -27.52 -75.86 -4.53
N ASP A 522 -27.24 -76.83 -3.64
CA ASP A 522 -27.90 -78.13 -3.47
C ASP A 522 -28.17 -78.93 -4.76
N GLN A 523 -27.25 -78.84 -5.72
CA GLN A 523 -27.36 -79.48 -7.03
C GLN A 523 -27.47 -81.00 -6.96
N THR A 524 -28.05 -81.60 -8.00
CA THR A 524 -28.10 -83.05 -8.21
C THR A 524 -27.54 -83.40 -9.58
N VAL A 525 -26.60 -84.34 -9.64
CA VAL A 525 -25.87 -84.73 -10.86
C VAL A 525 -25.87 -86.25 -11.04
N GLU A 526 -25.92 -86.71 -12.29
CA GLU A 526 -25.79 -88.13 -12.66
C GLU A 526 -24.41 -88.39 -13.25
N LYS A 527 -23.84 -89.57 -12.96
CA LYS A 527 -22.56 -90.06 -13.49
C LYS A 527 -22.65 -90.45 -14.95
N ASP A 528 -22.93 -89.46 -15.81
CA ASP A 528 -23.14 -89.68 -17.22
C ASP A 528 -21.85 -89.66 -18.07
N GLY A 529 -20.70 -89.34 -17.47
CA GLY A 529 -19.40 -89.14 -18.11
C GLY A 529 -19.18 -87.74 -18.71
N THR A 530 -20.14 -86.82 -18.57
CA THR A 530 -20.19 -85.51 -19.26
C THR A 530 -20.67 -84.34 -18.39
N SER A 531 -21.50 -84.55 -17.36
CA SER A 531 -22.01 -83.50 -16.49
C SER A 531 -20.99 -83.01 -15.45
N GLY A 532 -20.79 -81.69 -15.38
CA GLY A 532 -20.08 -81.00 -14.30
C GLY A 532 -21.05 -80.33 -13.33
N VAL A 533 -20.51 -79.69 -12.29
CA VAL A 533 -21.31 -78.98 -11.27
C VAL A 533 -20.73 -77.58 -11.06
N THR A 534 -21.52 -76.54 -11.34
CA THR A 534 -21.07 -75.14 -11.24
C THR A 534 -21.76 -74.44 -10.06
N ILE A 535 -20.97 -73.90 -9.14
CA ILE A 535 -21.39 -73.21 -7.91
C ILE A 535 -20.80 -71.80 -7.93
N LYS A 536 -21.55 -70.79 -7.51
CA LYS A 536 -21.09 -69.39 -7.47
C LYS A 536 -21.27 -68.81 -6.07
N THR A 537 -20.27 -68.07 -5.60
CA THR A 537 -20.33 -67.35 -4.31
C THR A 537 -20.14 -65.85 -4.51
N ASP A 538 -20.65 -65.04 -3.58
CA ASP A 538 -20.44 -63.59 -3.56
C ASP A 538 -18.99 -63.18 -3.20
N GLY A 539 -18.23 -64.06 -2.54
CA GLY A 539 -16.85 -63.83 -2.12
C GLY A 539 -15.88 -63.51 -3.27
N ASP A 540 -14.94 -62.60 -3.01
CA ASP A 540 -13.94 -62.16 -3.99
C ASP A 540 -13.00 -63.30 -4.39
N TYR A 541 -12.81 -63.44 -5.70
CA TYR A 541 -11.90 -64.40 -6.31
C TYR A 541 -10.43 -64.15 -5.90
N ASN A 542 -10.05 -62.91 -5.56
CA ASN A 542 -8.71 -62.62 -5.05
C ASN A 542 -8.46 -63.23 -3.67
N GLU A 543 -9.51 -63.43 -2.86
CA GLU A 543 -9.41 -64.11 -1.57
C GLU A 543 -9.58 -65.64 -1.68
N PHE A 544 -9.97 -66.19 -2.83
CA PHE A 544 -10.37 -67.60 -2.98
C PHE A 544 -9.20 -68.60 -2.77
N THR A 545 -9.21 -69.30 -1.63
CA THR A 545 -8.13 -70.22 -1.21
C THR A 545 -8.29 -71.64 -1.75
N GLY A 546 -9.50 -72.20 -1.82
CA GLY A 546 -9.71 -73.54 -2.40
C GLY A 546 -11.10 -74.15 -2.23
N VAL A 547 -11.24 -75.42 -2.64
CA VAL A 547 -12.48 -76.19 -2.55
C VAL A 547 -12.23 -77.48 -1.78
N TRP A 548 -13.15 -77.82 -0.88
CA TRP A 548 -13.19 -79.08 -0.15
C TRP A 548 -14.47 -79.83 -0.54
N VAL A 549 -14.40 -81.16 -0.55
CA VAL A 549 -15.54 -82.06 -0.69
C VAL A 549 -15.51 -83.05 0.48
N ASP A 550 -16.61 -83.15 1.20
CA ASP A 550 -16.74 -83.88 2.48
C ASP A 550 -15.64 -83.54 3.51
N GLY A 551 -15.20 -82.27 3.51
CA GLY A 551 -14.14 -81.78 4.38
C GLY A 551 -12.70 -82.15 3.95
N GLN A 552 -12.50 -82.77 2.79
CA GLN A 552 -11.17 -83.00 2.20
C GLN A 552 -10.91 -82.04 1.02
N GLU A 553 -9.75 -81.39 0.99
CA GLU A 553 -9.36 -80.47 -0.08
C GLU A 553 -9.20 -81.23 -1.41
N ILE A 554 -9.76 -80.68 -2.49
CA ILE A 554 -9.64 -81.24 -3.84
C ILE A 554 -8.60 -80.47 -4.65
N GLY A 555 -7.85 -81.19 -5.49
CA GLY A 555 -6.81 -80.58 -6.32
C GLY A 555 -7.37 -79.54 -7.28
N ARG A 556 -6.63 -78.44 -7.50
CA ARG A 556 -6.97 -77.37 -8.47
C ARG A 556 -7.09 -77.89 -9.92
N ASP A 557 -6.63 -79.11 -10.19
CA ASP A 557 -6.82 -79.84 -11.44
C ASP A 557 -8.22 -80.50 -11.58
N GLN A 558 -8.96 -80.69 -10.48
CA GLN A 558 -10.29 -81.33 -10.43
C GLN A 558 -11.46 -80.37 -10.68
N TYR A 559 -11.22 -79.06 -10.63
CA TYR A 559 -12.21 -78.00 -10.91
C TYR A 559 -11.64 -76.89 -11.79
N THR A 560 -12.48 -75.96 -12.26
CA THR A 560 -12.07 -74.63 -12.72
C THR A 560 -12.62 -73.57 -11.78
N ALA A 561 -11.96 -72.42 -11.72
CA ALA A 561 -12.36 -71.30 -10.88
C ALA A 561 -12.20 -70.00 -11.69
N GLU A 562 -13.22 -69.14 -11.69
CA GLU A 562 -13.31 -67.94 -12.54
C GLU A 562 -13.80 -66.73 -11.73
N ALA A 563 -13.43 -65.53 -12.20
CA ALA A 563 -13.62 -64.25 -11.49
C ALA A 563 -14.82 -63.45 -12.04
N GLY A 564 -15.46 -62.70 -11.14
CA GLY A 564 -16.71 -61.96 -11.41
C GLY A 564 -17.85 -62.48 -10.53
N SER A 565 -17.67 -62.39 -9.21
CA SER A 565 -18.10 -63.40 -8.23
C SER A 565 -17.30 -64.71 -8.38
N THR A 566 -17.04 -65.45 -7.32
CA THR A 566 -16.23 -66.68 -7.41
C THR A 566 -17.07 -67.82 -7.97
N VAL A 567 -16.83 -68.18 -9.23
CA VAL A 567 -17.49 -69.31 -9.91
C VAL A 567 -16.58 -70.53 -9.88
N ILE A 568 -17.02 -71.61 -9.26
CA ILE A 568 -16.33 -72.90 -9.16
C ILE A 568 -17.06 -73.93 -10.01
N THR A 569 -16.38 -74.60 -10.95
CA THR A 569 -16.95 -75.73 -11.70
C THR A 569 -16.18 -77.02 -11.46
N LEU A 570 -16.80 -77.97 -10.75
CA LEU A 570 -16.28 -79.33 -10.59
C LEU A 570 -16.34 -80.07 -11.93
N LYS A 571 -15.23 -80.66 -12.36
CA LYS A 571 -15.13 -81.33 -13.67
C LYS A 571 -15.86 -82.67 -13.67
N PRO A 572 -16.46 -83.11 -14.79
CA PRO A 572 -17.16 -84.39 -14.87
C PRO A 572 -16.29 -85.58 -14.43
N ALA A 573 -15.01 -85.57 -14.82
CA ALA A 573 -14.04 -86.59 -14.43
C ALA A 573 -13.80 -86.70 -12.91
N TYR A 574 -14.10 -85.66 -12.13
CA TYR A 574 -14.08 -85.70 -10.67
C TYR A 574 -15.41 -86.24 -10.10
N ILE A 575 -16.55 -85.82 -10.67
CA ILE A 575 -17.90 -86.30 -10.28
C ILE A 575 -18.01 -87.84 -10.40
N GLU A 576 -17.41 -88.43 -11.45
CA GLU A 576 -17.32 -89.88 -11.62
C GLU A 576 -16.58 -90.60 -10.46
N THR A 577 -15.69 -89.92 -9.74
CA THR A 577 -14.93 -90.49 -8.60
C THR A 577 -15.68 -90.44 -7.27
N LEU A 578 -16.71 -89.59 -7.15
CA LEU A 578 -17.55 -89.50 -5.96
C LEU A 578 -18.41 -90.76 -5.80
N THR A 579 -18.85 -91.06 -4.58
CA THR A 579 -19.87 -92.08 -4.35
C THR A 579 -21.25 -91.59 -4.80
N ALA A 580 -22.20 -92.49 -5.09
CA ALA A 580 -23.59 -92.06 -5.16
C ALA A 580 -24.14 -91.82 -3.74
N GLY A 581 -24.74 -90.65 -3.52
CA GLY A 581 -25.11 -90.14 -2.20
C GLY A 581 -25.10 -88.61 -2.17
N SER A 582 -25.23 -88.04 -0.97
CA SER A 582 -25.09 -86.60 -0.74
C SER A 582 -23.71 -86.27 -0.18
N HIS A 583 -23.09 -85.25 -0.75
CA HIS A 583 -21.77 -84.71 -0.44
C HIS A 583 -21.90 -83.26 0.01
N VAL A 584 -20.92 -82.75 0.76
CA VAL A 584 -20.83 -81.32 1.14
C VAL A 584 -19.67 -80.68 0.39
N ILE A 585 -19.92 -79.54 -0.27
CA ILE A 585 -18.91 -78.74 -0.96
C ILE A 585 -18.65 -77.47 -0.16
N THR A 586 -17.42 -77.27 0.30
CA THR A 586 -16.99 -76.06 1.04
C THR A 586 -16.05 -75.24 0.15
N ILE A 587 -16.37 -73.98 -0.10
CA ILE A 587 -15.56 -73.04 -0.87
C ILE A 587 -14.96 -72.04 0.12
N ARG A 588 -13.62 -72.01 0.25
CA ARG A 588 -12.92 -71.17 1.24
C ARG A 588 -12.23 -69.98 0.63
N PHE A 589 -12.09 -68.95 1.46
CA PHE A 589 -11.47 -67.66 1.18
C PHE A 589 -10.41 -67.36 2.25
N VAL A 590 -9.76 -66.20 2.19
CA VAL A 590 -8.84 -65.73 3.24
C VAL A 590 -9.63 -65.39 4.52
N ASN A 591 -10.79 -64.74 4.37
CA ASN A 591 -11.56 -64.20 5.48
C ASN A 591 -12.92 -64.89 5.73
N GLY A 592 -13.22 -66.02 5.07
CA GLY A 592 -14.49 -66.74 5.25
C GLY A 592 -14.60 -68.06 4.48
N GLU A 593 -15.74 -68.74 4.60
CA GLU A 593 -16.10 -69.94 3.83
C GLU A 593 -17.61 -70.01 3.57
N ALA A 594 -18.01 -70.70 2.51
CA ALA A 594 -19.40 -70.95 2.14
C ALA A 594 -19.62 -72.43 1.78
N GLU A 595 -20.78 -72.99 2.14
CA GLU A 595 -21.07 -74.43 1.97
C GLU A 595 -22.37 -74.69 1.20
N THR A 596 -22.41 -75.80 0.46
CA THR A 596 -23.60 -76.31 -0.24
C THR A 596 -23.59 -77.84 -0.29
N GLY A 597 -24.77 -78.47 -0.36
CA GLY A 597 -24.87 -79.87 -0.72
C GLY A 597 -24.59 -80.11 -2.21
N LEU A 598 -24.26 -81.36 -2.54
CA LEU A 598 -24.27 -81.93 -3.89
C LEU A 598 -24.75 -83.39 -3.80
N THR A 599 -25.78 -83.77 -4.56
CA THR A 599 -26.26 -85.16 -4.62
C THR A 599 -25.84 -85.84 -5.92
N VAL A 600 -25.05 -86.91 -5.82
CA VAL A 600 -24.54 -87.70 -6.95
C VAL A 600 -25.35 -88.98 -7.11
N LYS A 601 -25.71 -89.32 -8.35
CA LYS A 601 -26.47 -90.52 -8.73
C LYS A 601 -25.71 -91.40 -9.72
N GLU A 602 -25.89 -92.71 -9.63
CA GLU A 602 -25.42 -93.67 -10.65
C GLU A 602 -26.30 -93.62 -11.92
N LYS A 603 -25.69 -93.76 -13.10
CA LYS A 603 -26.38 -93.74 -14.40
C LYS A 603 -27.11 -95.06 -14.67
N THR A 604 -28.43 -95.05 -14.61
CA THR A 604 -29.28 -96.19 -15.02
C THR A 604 -29.38 -96.29 -16.53
N THR A 605 -29.11 -97.48 -17.09
CA THR A 605 -29.34 -97.81 -18.50
C THR A 605 -30.37 -98.93 -18.64
N GLU A 606 -31.59 -98.61 -19.06
CA GLU A 606 -32.61 -99.57 -19.48
C GLU A 606 -33.07 -99.27 -20.92
N PRO A 607 -33.44 -100.29 -21.73
CA PRO A 607 -33.91 -100.12 -23.11
C PRO A 607 -35.43 -99.92 -23.20
N ASP A 608 -35.86 -99.24 -24.27
CA ASP A 608 -37.27 -98.90 -24.57
C ASP A 608 -38.05 -100.04 -25.30
N THR A 609 -39.28 -99.74 -25.74
CA THR A 609 -40.43 -100.66 -25.85
C THR A 609 -40.97 -100.95 -27.27
N GLU A 610 -41.72 -102.06 -27.38
CA GLU A 610 -42.73 -102.47 -28.38
C GLU A 610 -43.71 -103.42 -27.63
N GLU A 611 -44.99 -103.65 -27.91
CA GLU A 611 -46.19 -102.97 -28.49
C GLU A 611 -47.40 -103.85 -27.98
N PRO A 612 -48.71 -103.59 -28.23
CA PRO A 612 -49.39 -102.51 -28.97
C PRO A 612 -50.56 -101.81 -28.21
N GLY A 613 -51.27 -100.88 -28.88
CA GLY A 613 -52.43 -100.09 -28.37
C GLY A 613 -53.81 -100.82 -28.33
N PRO A 614 -54.99 -100.17 -28.63
CA PRO A 614 -55.19 -98.85 -29.29
C PRO A 614 -56.44 -97.99 -28.86
N THR A 615 -56.67 -96.88 -29.61
CA THR A 615 -57.94 -96.12 -29.90
C THR A 615 -58.69 -95.26 -28.84
N GLU A 616 -58.63 -93.92 -29.03
CA GLU A 616 -59.70 -92.89 -29.23
C GLU A 616 -61.01 -92.83 -28.36
N PRO A 617 -61.74 -91.68 -28.28
CA PRO A 617 -61.67 -90.43 -29.08
C PRO A 617 -61.64 -89.07 -28.30
N ASP A 618 -61.63 -87.96 -29.08
CA ASP A 618 -61.70 -86.51 -28.74
C ASP A 618 -63.13 -86.04 -28.28
N PRO A 619 -63.35 -84.90 -27.54
CA PRO A 619 -63.37 -83.54 -28.15
C PRO A 619 -63.13 -82.26 -27.25
N ASP A 620 -62.75 -81.16 -27.92
CA ASP A 620 -63.13 -79.72 -27.74
C ASP A 620 -62.87 -78.87 -26.44
N GLU A 621 -62.72 -77.55 -26.67
CA GLU A 621 -62.59 -76.37 -25.76
C GLU A 621 -63.86 -76.04 -24.91
N PRO A 622 -63.87 -75.12 -23.89
CA PRO A 622 -63.08 -73.88 -23.72
C PRO A 622 -62.61 -73.53 -22.27
N GLY A 623 -62.15 -72.29 -22.01
CA GLY A 623 -61.77 -71.76 -20.66
C GLY A 623 -62.33 -70.36 -20.32
N THR A 624 -62.01 -69.80 -19.14
CA THR A 624 -62.40 -68.42 -18.69
C THR A 624 -61.61 -67.86 -17.48
N ASP A 625 -61.28 -66.56 -17.56
CA ASP A 625 -61.34 -65.47 -16.56
C ASP A 625 -60.46 -65.33 -15.28
N LYS A 626 -60.32 -64.05 -14.89
CA LYS A 626 -59.56 -63.40 -13.78
C LYS A 626 -60.26 -63.59 -12.41
N PRO A 627 -59.60 -63.30 -11.27
CA PRO A 627 -59.76 -61.95 -10.68
C PRO A 627 -58.49 -61.38 -10.02
N ASP A 628 -58.62 -60.17 -9.48
CA ASP A 628 -57.57 -59.31 -8.92
C ASP A 628 -58.26 -58.23 -8.06
N PRO A 629 -58.01 -58.18 -6.73
CA PRO A 629 -58.53 -57.10 -5.90
C PRO A 629 -57.55 -56.50 -4.86
N ASP A 630 -57.65 -55.17 -4.75
CA ASP A 630 -57.60 -54.32 -3.55
C ASP A 630 -56.28 -54.07 -2.80
N GLU A 631 -55.90 -52.77 -2.78
CA GLU A 631 -55.11 -52.13 -1.72
C GLU A 631 -55.87 -52.15 -0.38
N PRO A 632 -55.17 -51.98 0.76
CA PRO A 632 -55.33 -50.68 1.42
C PRO A 632 -54.02 -50.09 1.96
N GLY A 633 -53.87 -48.77 1.90
CA GLY A 633 -52.82 -48.02 2.60
C GLY A 633 -53.34 -47.31 3.86
N THR A 634 -52.46 -47.08 4.84
CA THR A 634 -52.58 -46.01 5.86
C THR A 634 -51.21 -45.65 6.43
N ASP A 635 -50.92 -44.34 6.36
CA ASP A 635 -50.20 -43.48 7.31
C ASP A 635 -48.70 -43.69 7.69
N LYS A 636 -48.06 -42.52 7.82
CA LYS A 636 -46.68 -42.21 8.20
C LYS A 636 -46.47 -42.36 9.73
N PRO A 637 -45.22 -42.38 10.26
CA PRO A 637 -44.44 -41.13 10.38
C PRO A 637 -42.93 -41.24 10.12
N ASP A 638 -42.35 -40.08 9.80
CA ASP A 638 -40.93 -39.67 9.91
C ASP A 638 -40.52 -39.43 11.38
N PRO A 639 -39.26 -39.07 11.77
CA PRO A 639 -38.19 -38.45 10.94
C PRO A 639 -36.71 -38.92 11.12
N ASP A 640 -35.88 -38.42 10.20
CA ASP A 640 -34.50 -37.86 10.30
C ASP A 640 -33.30 -38.67 10.87
N GLU A 641 -32.40 -39.05 9.94
CA GLU A 641 -30.98 -38.62 9.80
C GLU A 641 -29.94 -38.72 10.97
N PRO A 642 -28.61 -38.56 10.70
CA PRO A 642 -27.92 -38.31 9.43
C PRO A 642 -26.89 -39.40 9.01
N GLY A 643 -26.44 -39.34 7.76
CA GLY A 643 -25.28 -40.08 7.25
C GLY A 643 -23.98 -39.26 7.34
N THR A 644 -22.82 -39.94 7.30
CA THR A 644 -21.50 -39.29 7.25
C THR A 644 -20.65 -39.86 6.13
N ASP A 645 -20.47 -39.10 5.05
CA ASP A 645 -19.48 -39.42 4.02
C ASP A 645 -18.05 -39.15 4.51
N LYS A 646 -17.11 -40.02 4.09
CA LYS A 646 -15.68 -39.67 4.02
C LYS A 646 -15.03 -40.40 2.84
N PRO A 647 -14.29 -39.71 1.96
CA PRO A 647 -13.66 -40.31 0.79
C PRO A 647 -12.34 -41.04 1.13
N ASP A 648 -11.94 -41.92 0.21
CA ASP A 648 -10.62 -42.57 0.14
C ASP A 648 -9.63 -41.69 -0.69
N PRO A 649 -8.30 -41.89 -0.59
CA PRO A 649 -7.31 -40.98 -1.17
C PRO A 649 -6.71 -41.43 -2.52
N ASP A 650 -6.39 -40.46 -3.38
CA ASP A 650 -5.55 -40.65 -4.57
C ASP A 650 -4.05 -40.54 -4.24
N GLU A 651 -3.21 -41.44 -4.79
CA GLU A 651 -1.75 -41.27 -4.85
C GLU A 651 -1.32 -40.48 -6.11
N PRO A 652 -0.34 -39.55 -6.02
CA PRO A 652 0.04 -38.70 -7.15
C PRO A 652 0.98 -39.41 -8.14
N GLY A 653 0.47 -39.69 -9.35
CA GLY A 653 1.30 -40.08 -10.48
C GLY A 653 2.18 -38.92 -11.00
N THR A 654 3.47 -39.18 -11.20
CA THR A 654 4.40 -38.18 -11.75
C THR A 654 4.31 -38.12 -13.28
N ASP A 655 4.07 -36.93 -13.85
CA ASP A 655 4.56 -36.64 -15.20
C ASP A 655 4.87 -35.15 -15.42
N LYS A 656 5.59 -34.84 -16.51
CA LYS A 656 6.35 -33.60 -16.67
C LYS A 656 5.90 -32.77 -17.89
N PRO A 657 5.48 -31.50 -17.73
CA PRO A 657 5.00 -30.70 -18.86
C PRO A 657 6.13 -30.28 -19.82
N GLY A 658 5.80 -30.32 -21.12
CA GLY A 658 6.54 -29.64 -22.19
C GLY A 658 5.79 -28.39 -22.69
N PRO A 659 6.44 -27.49 -23.45
CA PRO A 659 5.87 -26.19 -23.80
C PRO A 659 5.22 -26.14 -25.19
N GLU A 660 4.01 -25.59 -25.29
CA GLU A 660 3.39 -25.16 -26.55
C GLU A 660 2.59 -23.84 -26.36
N GLU A 661 2.87 -22.84 -27.21
CA GLU A 661 1.96 -21.73 -27.57
C GLU A 661 1.60 -21.92 -29.06
N PRO A 662 0.35 -21.64 -29.47
CA PRO A 662 0.10 -20.37 -30.20
C PRO A 662 -1.28 -19.72 -29.90
N ASP A 663 -1.38 -18.41 -29.64
CA ASP A 663 -1.49 -17.28 -30.62
C ASP A 663 -3.00 -16.94 -30.92
N PRO A 664 -3.43 -15.79 -31.51
CA PRO A 664 -4.44 -14.95 -30.83
C PRO A 664 -5.60 -14.41 -31.69
N ASP A 665 -6.85 -14.57 -31.26
CA ASP A 665 -8.02 -13.99 -31.95
C ASP A 665 -8.42 -12.58 -31.47
N LYS A 666 -8.83 -11.75 -32.43
CA LYS A 666 -9.19 -10.34 -32.23
C LYS A 666 -10.66 -10.14 -31.82
N PRO A 667 -10.99 -9.07 -31.07
CA PRO A 667 -12.37 -8.62 -30.92
C PRO A 667 -12.91 -8.02 -32.23
N GLY A 668 -14.18 -8.27 -32.50
CA GLY A 668 -15.00 -7.57 -33.51
C GLY A 668 -16.06 -6.68 -32.83
N PRO A 669 -16.51 -5.58 -33.47
CA PRO A 669 -17.46 -4.64 -32.87
C PRO A 669 -18.92 -4.98 -33.19
N GLU A 670 -19.82 -4.70 -32.24
CA GLU A 670 -21.25 -4.52 -32.49
C GLU A 670 -21.72 -3.24 -31.77
N ASP A 671 -22.46 -2.39 -32.48
CA ASP A 671 -23.01 -1.13 -31.97
C ASP A 671 -24.32 -1.35 -31.18
N PRO A 672 -24.69 -0.47 -30.24
CA PRO A 672 -25.92 -0.61 -29.45
C PRO A 672 -27.17 -0.11 -30.20
N ASP A 673 -28.31 -0.77 -29.99
CA ASP A 673 -29.65 -0.26 -30.31
C ASP A 673 -30.50 -0.25 -29.02
N PRO A 674 -31.31 0.79 -28.74
CA PRO A 674 -31.85 1.00 -27.39
C PRO A 674 -33.32 0.59 -27.26
N ASP A 675 -33.66 -0.06 -26.14
CA ASP A 675 -35.06 -0.14 -25.69
C ASP A 675 -35.18 0.12 -24.18
N LYS A 676 -36.36 0.61 -23.76
CA LYS A 676 -36.60 1.11 -22.40
C LYS A 676 -37.17 0.02 -21.47
N PRO A 677 -36.87 0.09 -20.16
CA PRO A 677 -37.54 -0.76 -19.19
C PRO A 677 -39.01 -0.33 -18.99
N ASP A 678 -39.90 -1.32 -18.85
CA ASP A 678 -41.24 -1.18 -18.28
C ASP A 678 -41.21 -1.79 -16.85
N PRO A 679 -42.00 -1.32 -15.87
CA PRO A 679 -41.82 -1.69 -14.46
C PRO A 679 -42.77 -2.79 -13.99
N ASP A 680 -42.23 -3.81 -13.32
CA ASP A 680 -42.99 -4.79 -12.53
C ASP A 680 -42.60 -4.70 -11.04
N GLU A 681 -43.60 -4.63 -10.16
CA GLU A 681 -43.42 -4.61 -8.70
C GLU A 681 -43.27 -6.05 -8.15
N PRO A 682 -42.20 -6.38 -7.41
CA PRO A 682 -42.13 -7.64 -6.67
C PRO A 682 -43.01 -7.59 -5.42
N GLY A 683 -43.92 -8.56 -5.29
CA GLY A 683 -44.82 -8.69 -4.14
C GLY A 683 -44.11 -9.09 -2.83
N THR A 684 -44.81 -8.91 -1.71
CA THR A 684 -44.31 -9.19 -0.37
C THR A 684 -44.30 -10.68 -0.03
N ASP A 685 -43.23 -11.15 0.61
CA ASP A 685 -43.36 -11.99 1.81
C ASP A 685 -42.15 -11.84 2.75
N LYS A 686 -42.27 -12.35 3.98
CA LYS A 686 -41.56 -11.82 5.16
C LYS A 686 -40.84 -12.91 5.99
N PRO A 687 -39.55 -12.74 6.36
CA PRO A 687 -38.91 -13.53 7.42
C PRO A 687 -39.31 -13.03 8.83
N ASP A 688 -39.44 -13.95 9.80
CA ASP A 688 -39.63 -13.60 11.22
C ASP A 688 -38.30 -13.46 11.99
N PRO A 689 -38.24 -12.65 13.07
CA PRO A 689 -37.05 -12.51 13.91
C PRO A 689 -37.14 -13.35 15.19
N ASP A 690 -36.06 -14.08 15.52
CA ASP A 690 -35.87 -14.70 16.84
C ASP A 690 -35.39 -13.70 17.90
N GLU A 691 -35.82 -13.88 19.15
CA GLU A 691 -35.46 -13.04 20.30
C GLU A 691 -34.18 -13.50 21.01
N PRO A 692 -33.33 -12.57 21.48
CA PRO A 692 -32.35 -12.84 22.54
C PRO A 692 -32.73 -12.18 23.89
N GLY A 693 -32.99 -13.05 24.87
CA GLY A 693 -32.87 -12.88 26.33
C GLY A 693 -32.84 -11.49 26.97
N THR A 694 -33.82 -11.22 27.85
CA THR A 694 -33.80 -10.08 28.78
C THR A 694 -32.87 -10.30 29.96
N ASP A 695 -31.98 -9.34 30.24
CA ASP A 695 -31.48 -9.08 31.59
C ASP A 695 -31.41 -7.56 31.84
N LYS A 696 -31.66 -7.12 33.08
CA LYS A 696 -32.18 -5.77 33.35
C LYS A 696 -31.40 -4.96 34.42
N PRO A 697 -30.76 -3.84 34.06
CA PRO A 697 -30.34 -2.80 35.01
C PRO A 697 -31.54 -1.98 35.53
N ASP A 698 -31.48 -1.53 36.79
CA ASP A 698 -32.50 -0.63 37.36
C ASP A 698 -32.21 0.86 37.06
N PRO A 699 -33.23 1.74 37.07
CA PRO A 699 -33.06 3.17 36.81
C PRO A 699 -32.96 3.99 38.11
N ASP A 700 -31.78 4.55 38.39
CA ASP A 700 -31.63 5.61 39.39
C ASP A 700 -32.01 6.98 38.82
N GLU A 701 -32.69 7.81 39.62
CA GLU A 701 -33.24 9.11 39.19
C GLU A 701 -32.18 10.23 39.14
N PRO A 702 -32.18 11.10 38.11
CA PRO A 702 -31.31 12.28 38.07
C PRO A 702 -31.83 13.37 39.02
N GLY A 703 -31.22 13.47 40.20
CA GLY A 703 -31.52 14.51 41.19
C GLY A 703 -31.28 15.93 40.65
N THR A 704 -32.23 16.83 40.91
CA THR A 704 -32.19 18.24 40.47
C THR A 704 -31.49 19.13 41.49
N ASP A 705 -30.48 19.93 41.08
CA ASP A 705 -30.13 21.18 41.75
C ASP A 705 -29.42 22.17 40.82
N LYS A 706 -29.78 23.46 40.92
CA LYS A 706 -29.23 24.59 40.13
C LYS A 706 -29.85 25.93 40.61
N PRO A 707 -29.20 27.11 40.52
CA PRO A 707 -27.76 27.45 40.47
C PRO A 707 -27.32 28.30 41.70
N ASP A 708 -26.05 28.71 41.73
CA ASP A 708 -25.73 30.16 41.81
C ASP A 708 -24.37 30.44 41.10
N PRO A 709 -24.05 31.69 40.70
CA PRO A 709 -22.81 32.02 39.98
C PRO A 709 -21.76 32.75 40.85
N ASP A 710 -20.49 32.39 40.67
CA ASP A 710 -19.35 33.19 41.16
C ASP A 710 -18.59 33.82 39.97
N GLU A 711 -18.14 35.05 40.14
CA GLU A 711 -17.41 35.83 39.13
C GLU A 711 -15.91 35.49 39.10
N PRO A 712 -15.25 35.42 37.93
CA PRO A 712 -13.80 35.27 37.85
C PRO A 712 -13.11 36.59 38.25
N GLY A 713 -12.48 36.59 39.42
CA GLY A 713 -11.57 37.67 39.85
C GLY A 713 -10.25 37.69 39.05
N PRO A 714 -9.53 38.82 39.01
CA PRO A 714 -8.26 38.92 38.31
C PRO A 714 -7.07 38.52 39.19
N ASP A 715 -6.35 37.47 38.80
CA ASP A 715 -5.02 37.18 39.37
C ASP A 715 -3.93 38.03 38.66
N GLU A 716 -3.17 38.77 39.45
CA GLU A 716 -1.99 39.53 38.96
C GLU A 716 -0.77 38.60 38.81
N PRO A 717 0.11 38.81 37.80
CA PRO A 717 1.32 38.01 37.65
C PRO A 717 2.36 38.36 38.74
N ASP A 718 2.78 37.38 39.53
CA ASP A 718 3.74 37.59 40.61
C ASP A 718 5.14 37.96 40.06
N THR A 719 5.74 39.01 40.61
CA THR A 719 6.95 39.64 40.06
C THR A 719 8.21 39.21 40.80
N GLU A 720 8.70 38.00 40.53
CA GLU A 720 10.06 37.59 40.89
C GLU A 720 11.09 38.49 40.16
N LYS A 721 12.02 39.06 40.93
CA LYS A 721 12.90 40.15 40.48
C LYS A 721 14.30 39.61 40.16
N PRO A 722 14.85 39.83 38.94
CA PRO A 722 16.20 39.36 38.60
C PRO A 722 17.28 39.85 39.57
N GLY A 723 18.04 38.89 40.11
CA GLY A 723 19.18 39.16 40.98
C GLY A 723 20.34 39.78 40.20
N THR A 724 20.89 40.88 40.71
CA THR A 724 22.03 41.57 40.09
C THR A 724 23.35 41.05 40.67
N GLU A 725 24.06 40.18 39.95
CA GLU A 725 25.49 40.00 40.15
C GLU A 725 26.29 40.66 39.01
N LYS A 726 27.40 41.29 39.39
CA LYS A 726 28.19 42.18 38.54
C LYS A 726 29.56 41.53 38.28
N PRO A 727 30.04 41.42 37.04
CA PRO A 727 31.42 41.00 36.78
C PRO A 727 32.43 42.00 37.37
N ASP A 728 33.56 41.52 37.89
CA ASP A 728 34.71 42.37 38.25
C ASP A 728 35.99 41.83 37.56
N PRO A 729 36.99 42.68 37.25
CA PRO A 729 37.90 42.41 36.13
C PRO A 729 39.38 42.23 36.50
N ASP A 730 40.14 41.62 35.58
CA ASP A 730 41.59 41.85 35.34
C ASP A 730 42.00 41.06 34.07
N LYS A 731 42.99 41.42 33.23
CA LYS A 731 43.61 42.71 32.89
C LYS A 731 44.45 42.52 31.59
N PRO A 732 44.67 43.51 30.69
CA PRO A 732 45.24 43.24 29.36
C PRO A 732 46.71 43.61 29.15
N GLY A 733 47.30 43.03 28.10
CA GLY A 733 48.58 43.37 27.43
C GLY A 733 48.88 42.32 26.34
N SER A 734 49.46 42.61 25.18
CA SER A 734 50.10 43.85 24.68
C SER A 734 49.71 44.14 23.21
N THR A 735 50.13 45.30 22.71
CA THR A 735 50.04 45.81 21.32
C THR A 735 51.01 45.06 20.37
N ASP A 736 51.05 45.20 19.03
CA ASP A 736 51.05 46.42 18.20
C ASP A 736 50.33 46.33 16.84
N THR A 737 50.15 47.50 16.22
CA THR A 737 49.43 47.74 14.94
C THR A 737 50.37 47.96 13.76
N GLU A 738 50.02 47.49 12.55
CA GLU A 738 50.44 48.16 11.31
C GLU A 738 49.50 47.87 10.10
N LYS A 739 49.45 48.82 9.14
CA LYS A 739 48.65 48.83 7.89
C LYS A 739 49.07 50.08 7.06
N PRO A 740 48.97 50.12 5.70
CA PRO A 740 48.70 49.09 4.68
C PRO A 740 49.89 48.90 3.70
N ASP A 741 49.74 48.10 2.63
CA ASP A 741 50.08 48.58 1.26
C ASP A 741 49.53 47.69 0.10
N LYS A 742 49.46 48.29 -1.11
CA LYS A 742 49.13 47.72 -2.45
C LYS A 742 49.42 48.84 -3.49
N PRO A 743 49.99 48.64 -4.71
CA PRO A 743 49.92 47.50 -5.67
C PRO A 743 51.33 46.95 -6.04
N GLU A 744 51.70 46.27 -7.15
CA GLU A 744 51.19 46.05 -8.54
C GLU A 744 51.40 44.58 -9.03
N ALA A 745 51.32 44.36 -10.36
CA ALA A 745 51.57 43.12 -11.12
C ALA A 745 52.65 43.41 -12.22
N PRO A 746 52.96 42.56 -13.25
CA PRO A 746 52.54 41.18 -13.59
C PRO A 746 53.75 40.24 -13.96
N GLY A 747 53.52 39.00 -14.47
CA GLY A 747 54.62 38.17 -15.01
C GLY A 747 54.34 36.73 -15.49
N GLU A 748 53.74 36.57 -16.68
CA GLU A 748 53.93 35.48 -17.68
C GLU A 748 53.76 33.96 -17.35
N LYS A 749 53.76 33.16 -18.44
CA LYS A 749 53.41 31.71 -18.63
C LYS A 749 54.66 30.97 -19.20
N PRO A 750 54.66 29.66 -19.58
CA PRO A 750 53.73 28.54 -19.33
C PRO A 750 54.45 27.25 -18.81
N GLY A 751 53.76 26.10 -18.73
CA GLY A 751 54.42 24.79 -18.53
C GLY A 751 53.48 23.60 -18.31
N ASP A 752 53.30 22.79 -19.37
CA ASP A 752 52.55 21.53 -19.57
C ASP A 752 52.19 20.60 -18.38
N ALA A 753 51.08 19.89 -18.57
CA ALA A 753 50.68 18.71 -17.78
C ALA A 753 51.20 17.40 -18.39
N SER A 754 51.41 16.37 -17.56
CA SER A 754 51.46 14.96 -17.99
C SER A 754 51.18 14.00 -16.83
N ASN A 755 50.58 12.85 -17.15
CA ASN A 755 50.04 11.88 -16.20
C ASN A 755 50.85 10.56 -16.25
N SER A 756 51.27 10.05 -15.07
CA SER A 756 51.57 8.63 -14.77
C SER A 756 52.10 8.51 -13.33
N GLY A 757 51.94 7.39 -12.60
CA GLY A 757 51.12 6.21 -12.89
C GLY A 757 51.52 4.96 -12.06
N GLN A 758 50.77 4.67 -10.99
CA GLN A 758 50.82 3.41 -10.18
C GLN A 758 52.17 3.04 -9.49
N PRO A 759 52.22 1.99 -8.65
CA PRO A 759 51.23 1.53 -7.66
C PRO A 759 51.86 1.37 -6.24
N GLN A 760 51.03 1.12 -5.21
CA GLN A 760 51.50 0.54 -3.94
C GLN A 760 50.82 -0.81 -3.65
N LYS A 761 51.58 -1.72 -3.04
CA LYS A 761 51.18 -3.04 -2.52
C LYS A 761 51.86 -3.21 -1.13
N PRO A 762 51.46 -4.16 -0.27
CA PRO A 762 50.92 -3.82 1.04
C PRO A 762 51.88 -4.14 2.19
N SER A 763 51.57 -3.59 3.37
CA SER A 763 52.21 -3.94 4.63
C SER A 763 51.14 -4.12 5.72
N ASP A 764 50.97 -5.37 6.15
CA ASP A 764 50.08 -5.82 7.22
C ASP A 764 50.85 -5.85 8.58
N PRO A 765 50.27 -6.23 9.73
CA PRO A 765 49.63 -5.29 10.63
C PRO A 765 50.31 -5.23 12.02
N SER A 766 50.11 -4.14 12.77
CA SER A 766 50.14 -4.21 14.24
C SER A 766 49.44 -3.04 14.94
N ASN A 767 48.93 -3.32 16.14
CA ASN A 767 48.62 -2.37 17.21
C ASN A 767 47.45 -1.40 16.96
N GLY A 768 46.23 -1.93 16.93
CA GLY A 768 45.01 -1.11 16.94
C GLY A 768 44.81 -0.36 18.27
N GLN A 769 44.61 0.95 18.19
CA GLN A 769 43.83 1.67 19.19
C GLN A 769 42.36 1.62 18.75
N VAL A 770 41.46 1.23 19.64
CA VAL A 770 40.02 1.31 19.39
C VAL A 770 39.63 2.78 19.32
N GLN A 771 39.38 3.28 18.10
CA GLN A 771 38.70 4.55 17.94
C GLN A 771 37.21 4.34 18.24
N ASN A 772 36.64 5.20 19.09
CA ASN A 772 35.21 5.19 19.37
C ASN A 772 34.46 5.70 18.13
N ASN A 773 34.00 4.77 17.29
CA ASN A 773 33.01 5.02 16.24
C ASN A 773 31.63 5.29 16.88
N GLN A 774 31.53 6.35 17.68
CA GLN A 774 30.25 7.01 17.87
C GLN A 774 29.82 7.50 16.48
N ALA A 775 28.61 7.13 16.04
CA ALA A 775 28.01 7.77 14.87
C ALA A 775 28.06 9.29 15.10
N ARG A 776 28.79 9.97 14.20
CA ARG A 776 28.95 11.42 14.17
C ARG A 776 27.54 12.03 14.19
N ALA A 777 27.38 13.21 14.79
CA ALA A 777 26.14 13.95 14.58
C ALA A 777 25.95 14.11 13.05
N PRO A 778 24.76 13.78 12.51
CA PRO A 778 24.44 14.00 11.10
C PRO A 778 24.92 15.36 10.65
N LEU A 779 25.52 15.42 9.47
CA LEU A 779 25.89 16.70 8.87
C LEU A 779 24.66 17.26 8.16
N THR A 780 23.60 17.51 8.95
CA THR A 780 22.44 18.26 8.51
C THR A 780 22.86 19.54 7.79
N GLY A 781 21.98 20.04 6.92
CA GLY A 781 22.14 21.30 6.21
C GLY A 781 22.10 22.53 7.13
N ASP A 782 22.80 22.50 8.27
CA ASP A 782 23.06 23.57 9.26
C ASP A 782 23.86 24.75 8.68
N HIS A 783 23.73 24.97 7.39
CA HIS A 783 23.67 26.30 6.82
C HIS A 783 22.47 27.06 7.44
N ALA A 784 22.60 27.44 8.71
CA ALA A 784 21.75 28.43 9.38
C ALA A 784 21.48 29.71 8.54
N PRO A 785 22.38 30.18 7.64
CA PRO A 785 22.00 31.17 6.63
C PRO A 785 20.88 30.72 5.67
N VAL A 786 20.83 29.48 5.19
CA VAL A 786 19.86 29.01 4.19
C VAL A 786 18.45 28.91 4.76
N GLU A 787 18.25 28.36 5.96
CA GLU A 787 16.92 28.45 6.60
C GLU A 787 16.52 29.90 6.88
N ALA A 788 17.47 30.75 7.31
CA ALA A 788 17.21 32.18 7.47
C ALA A 788 16.83 32.87 6.14
N TRP A 789 17.43 32.47 5.01
CA TRP A 789 17.07 32.93 3.66
C TRP A 789 15.74 32.35 3.16
N LEU A 790 15.38 31.12 3.51
CA LEU A 790 14.10 30.49 3.15
C LEU A 790 12.94 31.14 3.94
N PHE A 791 13.13 31.37 5.25
CA PHE A 791 12.26 32.23 6.03
C PHE A 791 12.25 33.66 5.49
N LEU A 792 13.36 34.19 4.96
CA LEU A 792 13.36 35.49 4.27
C LEU A 792 12.60 35.46 2.94
N MET A 793 12.59 34.37 2.18
CA MET A 793 11.79 34.24 0.96
C MET A 793 10.31 34.30 1.31
N LEU A 794 9.87 33.43 2.23
CA LEU A 794 8.48 33.39 2.70
C LEU A 794 8.05 34.71 3.38
N ALA A 795 8.89 35.31 4.21
CA ALA A 795 8.56 36.56 4.92
C ALA A 795 8.79 37.84 4.10
N SER A 796 9.64 37.84 3.06
CA SER A 796 9.82 39.01 2.19
C SER A 796 8.62 39.23 1.28
N CYS A 797 7.93 38.17 0.86
CA CYS A 797 6.64 38.25 0.18
C CYS A 797 5.61 39.00 1.07
N ALA A 798 5.36 38.50 2.29
CA ALA A 798 4.49 39.15 3.26
C ALA A 798 4.93 40.60 3.64
N GLY A 799 6.23 40.85 3.77
CA GLY A 799 6.79 42.18 4.03
C GLY A 799 6.60 43.16 2.87
N ILE A 800 6.73 42.67 1.64
CA ILE A 800 6.44 43.42 0.42
C ILE A 800 4.94 43.70 0.32
N VAL A 801 4.04 42.81 0.76
CA VAL A 801 2.59 43.10 0.82
C VAL A 801 2.28 44.26 1.78
N ALA A 802 2.93 44.34 2.95
CA ALA A 802 2.76 45.48 3.85
C ALA A 802 3.21 46.81 3.21
N ALA A 803 4.35 46.80 2.50
CA ALA A 803 4.84 47.96 1.76
C ALA A 803 3.98 48.30 0.53
N ARG A 804 3.48 47.29 -0.20
CA ARG A 804 2.64 47.47 -1.40
C ARG A 804 1.22 47.92 -1.05
N ARG A 805 0.62 47.47 0.05
CA ARG A 805 -0.65 48.04 0.54
C ARG A 805 -0.52 49.54 0.82
N TYR A 806 0.62 49.99 1.34
CA TYR A 806 0.94 51.42 1.44
C TYR A 806 1.18 52.09 0.07
N ALA A 807 1.98 51.46 -0.81
CA ALA A 807 2.34 52.03 -2.11
C ALA A 807 1.14 52.16 -3.07
N VAL A 808 0.30 51.12 -3.20
CA VAL A 808 -0.91 51.14 -4.04
C VAL A 808 -1.94 52.14 -3.51
N THR A 809 -2.06 52.28 -2.18
CA THR A 809 -2.90 53.33 -1.57
C THR A 809 -2.36 54.72 -1.90
N ALA A 810 -1.04 54.93 -1.87
CA ALA A 810 -0.42 56.20 -2.27
C ALA A 810 -0.55 56.47 -3.79
N GLN A 811 -0.44 55.44 -4.63
CA GLN A 811 -0.51 55.55 -6.09
C GLN A 811 -1.95 55.74 -6.61
N ARG A 812 -2.97 55.39 -5.80
CA ARG A 812 -4.38 55.81 -5.99
C ARG A 812 -4.67 57.24 -5.46
N SER A 813 -3.67 58.01 -5.06
CA SER A 813 -3.82 59.36 -4.47
C SER A 813 -2.95 60.47 -5.09
N LEU A 814 -2.38 60.22 -6.29
CA LEU A 814 -1.54 61.15 -7.06
C LEU A 814 -2.01 61.27 -8.51
#